data_AF-A0A7J2MWQ7-F1
#
_entry.id   AF-A0A7J2MWQ7-F1
#
_cell.length_a   1.000
_cell.length_b   1.000
_cell.length_c   1.000
_cell.angle_alpha   90.00
_cell.angle_beta   90.00
_cell.angle_gamma   90.00
#
_symmetry.space_group_name_H-M   'P 1'
#
loop_
_entity.id
_entity.type
_entity.pdbx_description
1 polymer ?
#
loop_
_entity_poly.entity_id
_entity_poly.type
_entity_poly.pdbx_seq_one_letter_code
_entity_poly.pdbx_strand_id
1 'polypeptide(L)'
;EYYPASYIEIRDGTPENVSIRLSNIWEKSDAALIIEDSQKGYELGIVAAPLASYLNIPIFVTNSTDNIKSYLKKLGVKYTFICGELEGYGITWRFDSVDEINDLMIEFLNKKFGGIKYITMANPLDAWPPRVLNRTVFHFEGKTSSVAILPSTITSTAKGFMNPGKHNFTIPEGYKYALVKIDLENLDSEDVEDLGDYLTLSGGPRLEEVPPEQQMFEIQITTMAGIPERDENGRIIKDKLHYEMVLYDRDGVTYDLQVIGTWLAKKEGSYRLNVTVESLENPYYPLMKNLSSIAPYLTAYRKGLLFAKPEFAFAANDNVTVNGEKCPGFYVPRKNPKLAIASNEHVLKIHEMLNNLLAKIANISSDDLEKLRNYYAENPIYIAIVGGATMIPQYIYENPDTPLDEPMAIYYFGYGTPSDFIYGDIDPNPNDIKNDTFTKWPFQENIVARVTGWDVQDASALICRTIFYEEIVKKLTEWRKTATVQTGCGTDFQKIPILEQIKNILAPFLGGAAGEPMKFPSGATHFSGDYVASVIKEGGYEVLRTEYTVSQYKGFSDEALNKIKKAGVLNMLLFPKTEIKLVSGEKVVKGGEYQERSNIIYANGHGSMHLYEFGDVFMWGLGIGYVIIPIFMEFLTRISIFATPLGALGTYCPRNVENMELGPSVVIIESCVVGKIDGMYPQNNIGQAYLHAGANALVAASTFTNVAGYLKPRPFVNSFGIIGYLKAWYDLITRGEYPEVNFGVIIHTDFISNIIENNTDIGTAFRNERNSYLPKDANSTFLWVPPLEKQLIKRGTKVMNKKYNTFLEYNLFGDPAFNPYQPVNNG
;
A
#
# COMPACT_ATOMS: atom_id res chain seq x y z
N GLU A 1 -23.53 -21.36 -2.63
CA GLU A 1 -22.75 -21.94 -1.51
C GLU A 1 -21.47 -22.55 -2.07
N TYR A 2 -20.31 -21.93 -1.81
CA TYR A 2 -19.05 -22.30 -2.46
C TYR A 2 -18.31 -23.48 -1.79
N TYR A 3 -18.74 -23.93 -0.61
CA TYR A 3 -18.12 -25.04 0.14
C TYR A 3 -19.17 -25.88 0.87
N PRO A 4 -19.37 -27.18 0.56
CA PRO A 4 -19.98 -28.11 1.51
C PRO A 4 -18.92 -28.51 2.54
N ALA A 5 -18.50 -27.55 3.38
CA ALA A 5 -17.68 -27.84 4.55
C ALA A 5 -18.60 -27.95 5.76
N SER A 6 -18.45 -29.02 6.55
CA SER A 6 -18.99 -28.99 7.91
C SER A 6 -18.21 -27.92 8.67
N TYR A 7 -18.89 -26.87 9.11
CA TYR A 7 -18.31 -25.79 9.90
C TYR A 7 -18.98 -25.75 11.27
N ILE A 8 -18.24 -25.28 12.27
CA ILE A 8 -18.77 -25.00 13.59
C ILE A 8 -18.74 -23.48 13.73
N GLU A 9 -19.93 -22.88 13.85
CA GLU A 9 -20.04 -21.46 14.13
C GLU A 9 -19.95 -21.21 15.65
N ILE A 10 -19.06 -20.30 16.01
CA ILE A 10 -18.87 -19.81 17.37
C ILE A 10 -18.90 -18.29 17.31
N ARG A 11 -19.98 -17.69 17.85
CA ARG A 11 -20.18 -16.23 17.85
C ARG A 11 -19.78 -15.57 19.17
N ASP A 12 -19.87 -16.32 20.27
CA ASP A 12 -19.69 -15.81 21.62
C ASP A 12 -18.92 -16.81 22.50
N GLY A 13 -18.29 -16.29 23.55
CA GLY A 13 -17.61 -17.08 24.57
C GLY A 13 -16.26 -16.48 24.98
N THR A 14 -15.81 -16.80 26.19
CA THR A 14 -14.43 -16.52 26.60
C THR A 14 -13.46 -17.45 25.84
N PRO A 15 -12.18 -17.08 25.66
CA PRO A 15 -11.17 -17.97 25.07
C PRO A 15 -11.17 -19.36 25.72
N GLU A 16 -11.34 -19.43 27.04
CA GLU A 16 -11.47 -20.70 27.77
C GLU A 16 -12.66 -21.54 27.31
N ASN A 17 -13.87 -20.98 27.29
CA ASN A 17 -15.07 -21.69 26.87
C ASN A 17 -15.01 -22.13 25.40
N VAL A 18 -14.46 -21.28 24.53
CA VAL A 18 -14.27 -21.59 23.11
C VAL A 18 -13.30 -22.75 22.93
N SER A 19 -12.16 -22.73 23.62
CA SER A 19 -11.15 -23.79 23.55
C SER A 19 -11.67 -25.13 24.07
N ILE A 20 -12.42 -25.13 25.18
CA ILE A 20 -13.10 -26.32 25.72
C ILE A 20 -14.11 -26.87 24.71
N ARG A 21 -14.93 -26.01 24.10
CA ARG A 21 -15.91 -26.44 23.09
C ARG A 21 -15.22 -27.11 21.89
N LEU A 22 -14.17 -26.48 21.37
CA LEU A 22 -13.39 -26.99 20.24
C LEU A 22 -12.66 -28.30 20.58
N SER A 23 -12.25 -28.50 21.84
CA SER A 23 -11.60 -29.75 22.26
C SER A 23 -12.44 -31.01 22.05
N ASN A 24 -13.77 -30.88 21.90
CA ASN A 24 -14.66 -32.02 21.61
C ASN A 24 -14.53 -32.57 20.19
N ILE A 25 -13.77 -31.90 19.31
CA ILE A 25 -13.39 -32.44 18.00
C ILE A 25 -12.49 -33.68 18.18
N TRP A 26 -11.75 -33.76 19.28
CA TRP A 26 -10.90 -34.91 19.60
C TRP A 26 -11.64 -35.95 20.44
N GLU A 27 -11.57 -37.21 20.03
CA GLU A 27 -11.99 -38.34 20.89
C GLU A 27 -10.93 -38.69 21.93
N LYS A 28 -9.65 -38.55 21.55
CA LYS A 28 -8.47 -38.82 22.39
C LYS A 28 -7.30 -37.95 21.94
N SER A 29 -6.44 -37.56 22.88
CA SER A 29 -5.14 -36.96 22.59
C SER A 29 -4.13 -37.32 23.68
N ASP A 30 -2.92 -37.77 23.31
CA ASP A 30 -1.86 -38.06 24.28
C ASP A 30 -1.17 -36.77 24.80
N ALA A 31 -1.31 -35.64 24.09
CA ALA A 31 -0.77 -34.36 24.52
C ALA A 31 -1.76 -33.19 24.35
N ALA A 32 -1.48 -32.05 24.99
CA ALA A 32 -2.23 -30.81 24.80
C ALA A 32 -1.30 -29.58 24.92
N LEU A 33 -1.64 -28.52 24.21
CA LEU A 33 -1.04 -27.19 24.43
C LEU A 33 -1.97 -26.41 25.35
N ILE A 34 -1.42 -25.87 26.44
CA ILE A 34 -2.15 -25.07 27.42
C ILE A 34 -1.56 -23.67 27.42
N ILE A 35 -2.42 -22.67 27.19
CA ILE A 35 -2.05 -21.26 27.09
C ILE A 35 -2.76 -20.51 28.21
N GLU A 36 -2.01 -19.73 28.98
CA GLU A 36 -2.57 -18.81 29.97
C GLU A 36 -3.39 -17.71 29.28
N ASP A 37 -4.58 -17.40 29.79
CA ASP A 37 -5.43 -16.30 29.29
C ASP A 37 -4.89 -14.93 29.77
N SER A 38 -3.66 -14.63 29.35
CA SER A 38 -2.89 -13.45 29.72
C SER A 38 -2.08 -12.95 28.53
N GLN A 39 -1.53 -11.73 28.61
CA GLN A 39 -0.64 -11.21 27.58
C GLN A 39 0.60 -12.11 27.38
N LYS A 40 1.27 -12.48 28.47
CA LYS A 40 2.44 -13.36 28.43
C LYS A 40 2.10 -14.74 27.86
N GLY A 41 0.94 -15.28 28.24
CA GLY A 41 0.42 -16.52 27.69
C GLY A 41 0.20 -16.42 26.18
N TYR A 42 -0.41 -15.34 25.70
CA TYR A 42 -0.61 -15.09 24.26
C TYR A 42 0.71 -14.95 23.49
N GLU A 43 1.66 -14.15 24.00
CA GLU A 43 2.97 -13.92 23.38
C GLU A 43 3.73 -15.24 23.11
N LEU A 44 3.75 -16.14 24.09
CA LEU A 44 4.33 -17.48 23.95
C LEU A 44 3.42 -18.42 23.13
N GLY A 45 2.11 -18.32 23.36
CA GLY A 45 1.09 -19.19 22.82
C GLY A 45 0.97 -19.11 21.31
N ILE A 46 1.07 -17.91 20.73
CA ILE A 46 1.03 -17.76 19.26
C ILE A 46 2.21 -18.49 18.61
N VAL A 47 3.42 -18.36 19.16
CA VAL A 47 4.65 -19.00 18.65
C VAL A 47 4.56 -20.51 18.76
N ALA A 48 3.97 -21.02 19.85
CA ALA A 48 3.80 -22.46 20.07
C ALA A 48 2.61 -23.07 19.31
N ALA A 49 1.61 -22.29 18.92
CA ALA A 49 0.37 -22.79 18.31
C ALA A 49 0.58 -23.67 17.06
N PRO A 50 1.54 -23.40 16.14
CA PRO A 50 1.82 -24.31 15.01
C PRO A 50 2.17 -25.74 15.45
N LEU A 51 2.80 -25.92 16.61
CA LEU A 51 3.10 -27.24 17.18
C LEU A 51 1.83 -28.07 17.37
N ALA A 52 0.74 -27.42 17.80
CA ALA A 52 -0.53 -28.09 18.04
C ALA A 52 -1.10 -28.68 16.74
N SER A 53 -1.04 -27.93 15.64
CA SER A 53 -1.40 -28.39 14.31
C SER A 53 -0.50 -29.54 13.85
N TYR A 54 0.81 -29.46 14.08
CA TYR A 54 1.72 -30.52 13.67
C TYR A 54 1.57 -31.81 14.47
N LEU A 55 1.24 -31.73 15.76
CA LEU A 55 1.02 -32.91 16.60
C LEU A 55 -0.43 -33.40 16.58
N ASN A 56 -1.34 -32.66 15.95
CA ASN A 56 -2.78 -32.90 15.99
C ASN A 56 -3.33 -32.97 17.43
N ILE A 57 -3.00 -31.96 18.24
CA ILE A 57 -3.40 -31.88 19.65
C ILE A 57 -4.31 -30.68 19.92
N PRO A 58 -5.21 -30.76 20.91
CA PRO A 58 -6.05 -29.64 21.30
C PRO A 58 -5.22 -28.52 21.95
N ILE A 59 -5.67 -27.30 21.74
CA ILE A 59 -5.23 -26.10 22.47
C ILE A 59 -6.30 -25.78 23.52
N PHE A 60 -5.89 -25.57 24.76
CA PHE A 60 -6.72 -25.04 25.83
C PHE A 60 -6.19 -23.66 26.23
N VAL A 61 -7.09 -22.68 26.31
CA VAL A 61 -6.79 -21.36 26.89
C VAL A 61 -7.44 -21.33 28.27
N THR A 62 -6.73 -20.95 29.33
CA THR A 62 -7.31 -20.96 30.68
C THR A 62 -6.51 -20.10 31.66
N ASN A 63 -7.16 -19.65 32.73
CA ASN A 63 -6.47 -19.05 33.88
C ASN A 63 -6.09 -20.07 34.96
N SER A 64 -6.60 -21.30 34.87
CA SER A 64 -6.28 -22.37 35.82
C SER A 64 -6.46 -23.76 35.21
N THR A 65 -5.43 -24.58 35.27
CA THR A 65 -5.46 -25.96 34.78
C THR A 65 -6.55 -26.81 35.43
N ASP A 66 -6.99 -26.46 36.65
CA ASP A 66 -8.11 -27.15 37.31
C ASP A 66 -9.44 -27.01 36.54
N ASN A 67 -9.66 -25.89 35.84
CA ASN A 67 -10.86 -25.65 35.04
C ASN A 67 -10.99 -26.66 33.89
N ILE A 68 -9.85 -27.05 33.31
CA ILE A 68 -9.79 -27.93 32.13
C ILE A 68 -9.42 -29.38 32.46
N LYS A 69 -9.07 -29.68 33.72
CA LYS A 69 -8.55 -30.99 34.17
C LYS A 69 -9.45 -32.17 33.83
N SER A 70 -10.77 -31.99 33.94
CA SER A 70 -11.74 -33.03 33.60
C SER A 70 -11.72 -33.37 32.10
N TYR A 71 -11.53 -32.37 31.24
CA TYR A 71 -11.41 -32.53 29.79
C TYR A 71 -10.08 -33.17 29.40
N LEU A 72 -8.96 -32.73 30.00
CA LEU A 72 -7.64 -33.36 29.81
C LEU A 72 -7.67 -34.85 30.17
N LYS A 73 -8.32 -35.20 31.29
CA LYS A 73 -8.52 -36.59 31.72
C LYS A 73 -9.42 -37.37 30.75
N LYS A 74 -10.52 -36.78 30.29
CA LYS A 74 -11.44 -37.40 29.32
C LYS A 74 -10.72 -37.73 28.01
N LEU A 75 -9.85 -36.83 27.53
CA LEU A 75 -9.07 -37.01 26.32
C LEU A 75 -7.88 -37.96 26.48
N GLY A 76 -7.54 -38.34 27.72
CA GLY A 76 -6.40 -39.22 27.99
C GLY A 76 -5.04 -38.55 27.83
N VAL A 77 -4.96 -37.23 28.02
CA VAL A 77 -3.73 -36.44 27.93
C VAL A 77 -2.70 -36.95 28.94
N LYS A 78 -1.45 -37.10 28.50
CA LYS A 78 -0.28 -37.51 29.32
C LYS A 78 0.80 -36.45 29.36
N TYR A 79 0.93 -35.66 28.28
CA TYR A 79 1.94 -34.63 28.12
C TYR A 79 1.29 -33.26 27.93
N THR A 80 1.84 -32.20 28.53
CA THR A 80 1.35 -30.85 28.30
C THR A 80 2.48 -29.88 27.99
N PHE A 81 2.30 -29.11 26.93
CA PHE A 81 3.10 -27.92 26.65
C PHE A 81 2.40 -26.72 27.29
N ILE A 82 3.14 -25.88 28.03
CA ILE A 82 2.56 -24.76 28.78
C ILE A 82 3.20 -23.45 28.35
N CYS A 83 2.34 -22.51 27.95
CA CYS A 83 2.67 -21.12 27.67
C CYS A 83 2.05 -20.24 28.77
N GLY A 84 2.89 -19.64 29.63
CA GLY A 84 2.45 -18.83 30.77
C GLY A 84 2.58 -19.53 32.12
N GLU A 85 2.07 -18.91 33.17
CA GLU A 85 2.31 -19.31 34.57
C GLU A 85 1.21 -20.23 35.14
N LEU A 86 0.99 -21.38 34.48
CA LEU A 86 -0.04 -22.36 34.87
C LEU A 86 0.52 -23.63 35.50
N GLU A 87 -0.24 -24.25 36.40
CA GLU A 87 0.09 -25.59 36.93
C GLU A 87 0.11 -26.66 35.84
N GLY A 88 1.03 -27.62 35.96
CA GLY A 88 1.19 -28.72 35.00
C GLY A 88 0.12 -29.80 35.10
N TYR A 89 -0.11 -30.53 34.00
CA TYR A 89 -0.94 -31.74 33.99
C TYR A 89 -0.19 -32.90 33.32
N GLY A 90 0.07 -33.98 34.07
CA GLY A 90 0.90 -35.09 33.58
C GLY A 90 2.38 -34.68 33.46
N ILE A 91 3.05 -35.12 32.39
CA ILE A 91 4.44 -34.73 32.09
C ILE A 91 4.43 -33.37 31.39
N THR A 92 5.07 -32.38 31.98
CA THR A 92 4.96 -30.98 31.52
C THR A 92 6.25 -30.50 30.89
N TRP A 93 6.12 -29.80 29.76
CA TRP A 93 7.14 -28.93 29.20
C TRP A 93 6.63 -27.49 29.26
N ARG A 94 7.26 -26.65 30.08
CA ARG A 94 6.92 -25.22 30.16
C ARG A 94 7.89 -24.43 29.30
N PHE A 95 7.37 -23.45 28.58
CA PHE A 95 8.17 -22.50 27.83
C PHE A 95 8.29 -21.20 28.62
N ASP A 96 9.53 -20.75 28.82
CA ASP A 96 9.81 -19.48 29.50
C ASP A 96 10.12 -18.35 28.50
N SER A 97 10.44 -18.69 27.24
CA SER A 97 10.74 -17.71 26.19
C SER A 97 10.36 -18.17 24.78
N VAL A 98 10.25 -17.19 23.87
CA VAL A 98 10.09 -17.42 22.42
C VAL A 98 11.26 -18.21 21.83
N ASP A 99 12.48 -17.99 22.34
CA ASP A 99 13.68 -18.64 21.80
C ASP A 99 13.72 -20.14 22.12
N GLU A 100 13.25 -20.54 23.32
CA GLU A 100 13.07 -21.95 23.67
C GLU A 100 12.04 -22.66 22.77
N ILE A 101 10.93 -21.98 22.46
CA ILE A 101 9.91 -22.52 21.56
C ILE A 101 10.53 -22.69 20.16
N ASN A 102 11.23 -21.68 19.65
CA ASN A 102 11.86 -21.74 18.34
C ASN A 102 12.92 -22.84 18.25
N ASP A 103 13.77 -22.99 19.25
CA ASP A 103 14.80 -24.04 19.27
C ASP A 103 14.14 -25.45 19.25
N LEU A 104 13.08 -25.66 20.04
CA LEU A 104 12.29 -26.89 20.00
C LEU A 104 11.64 -27.12 18.63
N MET A 105 11.05 -26.07 18.06
CA MET A 105 10.39 -26.14 16.76
C MET A 105 11.38 -26.41 15.63
N ILE A 106 12.59 -25.86 15.68
CA ILE A 106 13.65 -26.13 14.69
C ILE A 106 14.01 -27.61 14.70
N GLU A 107 14.28 -28.19 15.87
CA GLU A 107 14.58 -29.62 15.99
C GLU A 107 13.41 -30.47 15.49
N PHE A 108 12.19 -30.13 15.93
CA PHE A 108 10.98 -30.86 15.58
C PHE A 108 10.70 -30.83 14.06
N LEU A 109 10.76 -29.65 13.43
CA LEU A 109 10.49 -29.47 12.01
C LEU A 109 11.55 -30.16 11.14
N ASN A 110 12.83 -30.07 11.53
CA ASN A 110 13.90 -30.79 10.84
C ASN A 110 13.67 -32.31 10.89
N LYS A 111 13.28 -32.84 12.05
CA LYS A 111 12.98 -34.28 12.20
C LYS A 111 11.72 -34.71 11.45
N LYS A 112 10.68 -33.88 11.44
CA LYS A 112 9.36 -34.23 10.89
C LYS A 112 9.22 -33.99 9.40
N PHE A 113 9.77 -32.88 8.90
CA PHE A 113 9.59 -32.41 7.52
C PHE A 113 10.90 -32.34 6.72
N GLY A 114 12.06 -32.59 7.36
CA GLY A 114 13.36 -32.61 6.69
C GLY A 114 14.00 -31.24 6.47
N GLY A 115 13.43 -30.18 7.05
CA GLY A 115 13.91 -28.81 6.93
C GLY A 115 12.82 -27.78 7.18
N ILE A 116 13.22 -26.52 7.24
CA ILE A 116 12.31 -25.37 7.39
C ILE A 116 12.47 -24.50 6.14
N LYS A 117 11.36 -24.28 5.43
CA LYS A 117 11.34 -23.47 4.22
C LYS A 117 10.54 -22.18 4.37
N TYR A 118 9.85 -21.99 5.49
CA TYR A 118 8.94 -20.88 5.69
C TYR A 118 9.04 -20.36 7.12
N ILE A 119 9.23 -19.05 7.25
CA ILE A 119 9.18 -18.30 8.50
C ILE A 119 8.03 -17.31 8.38
N THR A 120 7.19 -17.26 9.41
CA THR A 120 6.22 -16.17 9.57
C THR A 120 6.75 -15.24 10.66
N MET A 121 6.82 -13.94 10.39
CA MET A 121 7.11 -12.92 11.40
C MET A 121 5.81 -12.28 11.85
N ALA A 122 5.60 -12.14 13.16
CA ALA A 122 4.42 -11.46 13.71
C ALA A 122 4.80 -10.65 14.95
N ASN A 123 3.91 -9.76 15.39
CA ASN A 123 4.09 -9.05 16.65
C ASN A 123 2.84 -9.21 17.52
N PRO A 124 2.92 -9.88 18.68
CA PRO A 124 1.77 -10.13 19.56
C PRO A 124 1.16 -8.87 20.19
N LEU A 125 1.85 -7.72 20.23
CA LEU A 125 1.31 -6.48 20.78
C LEU A 125 0.13 -5.93 19.99
N ASP A 126 -0.02 -6.33 18.72
CA ASP A 126 -1.14 -5.89 17.89
C ASP A 126 -2.51 -6.38 18.39
N ALA A 127 -2.52 -7.39 19.25
CA ALA A 127 -3.70 -7.89 19.92
C ALA A 127 -4.11 -6.99 21.10
N TRP A 128 -3.13 -6.34 21.75
CA TRP A 128 -3.31 -5.54 22.97
C TRP A 128 -3.09 -4.05 22.72
N PRO A 129 -4.07 -3.36 22.11
CA PRO A 129 -3.97 -1.93 21.90
C PRO A 129 -3.88 -1.18 23.25
N PRO A 130 -3.18 -0.04 23.29
CA PRO A 130 -3.06 0.77 24.50
C PRO A 130 -4.44 1.21 25.00
N ARG A 131 -4.63 1.15 26.32
CA ARG A 131 -5.84 1.67 26.95
C ARG A 131 -5.96 3.18 26.73
N VAL A 132 -7.19 3.60 26.44
CA VAL A 132 -7.57 5.02 26.43
C VAL A 132 -7.75 5.49 27.87
N LEU A 133 -6.95 6.47 28.27
CA LEU A 133 -6.96 7.05 29.61
C LEU A 133 -7.99 8.17 29.74
N ASN A 134 -8.06 9.03 28.73
CA ASN A 134 -8.96 10.18 28.67
C ASN A 134 -9.42 10.44 27.23
N ARG A 135 -10.56 11.13 27.08
CA ARG A 135 -11.14 11.46 25.78
C ARG A 135 -11.69 12.88 25.76
N THR A 136 -11.42 13.61 24.69
CA THR A 136 -11.99 14.93 24.39
C THR A 136 -12.55 14.92 22.97
N VAL A 137 -13.69 15.59 22.75
CA VAL A 137 -14.36 15.61 21.45
C VAL A 137 -14.69 17.05 21.06
N PHE A 138 -14.41 17.37 19.80
CA PHE A 138 -14.75 18.64 19.17
C PHE A 138 -15.72 18.39 18.03
N HIS A 139 -16.73 19.26 17.92
CA HIS A 139 -17.79 19.15 16.93
C HIS A 139 -17.85 20.44 16.12
N PHE A 140 -17.80 20.30 14.80
CA PHE A 140 -17.88 21.41 13.87
C PHE A 140 -18.88 21.08 12.76
N GLU A 141 -19.64 22.09 12.36
CA GLU A 141 -20.46 22.05 11.16
C GLU A 141 -20.17 23.33 10.36
N GLY A 142 -20.25 23.25 9.04
CA GLY A 142 -19.91 24.38 8.20
C GLY A 142 -20.47 24.27 6.79
N LYS A 143 -20.33 25.38 6.06
CA LYS A 143 -20.62 25.47 4.63
C LYS A 143 -19.38 26.01 3.92
N THR A 144 -19.11 25.49 2.74
CA THR A 144 -17.99 25.96 1.90
C THR A 144 -18.45 26.09 0.45
N SER A 145 -17.78 26.97 -0.31
CA SER A 145 -18.08 27.16 -1.73
C SER A 145 -17.30 26.15 -2.57
N SER A 146 -17.92 25.65 -3.64
CA SER A 146 -17.30 24.66 -4.53
C SER A 146 -16.05 25.23 -5.20
N VAL A 147 -14.95 24.48 -5.14
CA VAL A 147 -13.70 24.79 -5.86
C VAL A 147 -13.63 24.14 -7.25
N ALA A 148 -14.71 23.51 -7.73
CA ALA A 148 -14.74 22.97 -9.07
C ALA A 148 -14.60 24.09 -10.11
N ILE A 149 -13.62 23.99 -11.00
CA ILE A 149 -13.38 24.98 -12.07
C ILE A 149 -14.25 24.61 -13.28
N LEU A 150 -15.43 25.23 -13.41
CA LEU A 150 -16.36 25.10 -14.54
C LEU A 150 -16.96 26.48 -14.90
N PRO A 151 -17.52 26.69 -16.11
CA PRO A 151 -18.02 28.01 -16.52
C PRO A 151 -18.96 28.69 -15.53
N SER A 152 -19.88 27.94 -14.90
CA SER A 152 -20.84 28.47 -13.92
C SER A 152 -20.29 28.63 -12.50
N THR A 153 -19.14 28.05 -12.18
CA THR A 153 -18.58 27.97 -10.81
C THR A 153 -17.35 28.84 -10.60
N ILE A 154 -16.78 29.50 -11.62
CA ILE A 154 -15.57 30.36 -11.49
C ILE A 154 -15.61 31.31 -10.27
N THR A 155 -16.77 31.93 -10.00
CA THR A 155 -16.94 32.83 -8.85
C THR A 155 -16.99 32.09 -7.51
N SER A 156 -17.65 30.93 -7.45
CA SER A 156 -17.63 30.08 -6.24
C SER A 156 -16.25 29.49 -6.01
N THR A 157 -15.51 29.15 -7.07
CA THR A 157 -14.13 28.65 -7.00
C THR A 157 -13.22 29.65 -6.32
N ALA A 158 -13.22 30.91 -6.79
CA ALA A 158 -12.43 31.96 -6.17
C ALA A 158 -12.82 32.17 -4.69
N LYS A 159 -14.13 32.17 -4.39
CA LYS A 159 -14.63 32.29 -3.02
C LYS A 159 -14.22 31.10 -2.14
N GLY A 160 -14.26 29.88 -2.66
CA GLY A 160 -13.91 28.64 -1.95
C GLY A 160 -12.43 28.59 -1.58
N PHE A 161 -11.54 29.00 -2.49
CA PHE A 161 -10.11 29.12 -2.18
C PHE A 161 -9.80 30.25 -1.19
N MET A 162 -10.49 31.39 -1.27
CA MET A 162 -10.27 32.51 -0.34
C MET A 162 -10.85 32.26 1.06
N ASN A 163 -11.99 31.57 1.14
CA ASN A 163 -12.74 31.33 2.36
C ASN A 163 -13.10 29.85 2.52
N PRO A 164 -12.11 28.96 2.70
CA PRO A 164 -12.38 27.56 3.03
C PRO A 164 -13.02 27.47 4.41
N GLY A 165 -13.63 26.32 4.72
CA GLY A 165 -14.15 26.05 6.05
C GLY A 165 -13.00 25.91 7.05
N LYS A 166 -12.83 26.86 7.98
CA LYS A 166 -11.70 26.88 8.91
C LYS A 166 -12.15 26.52 10.32
N HIS A 167 -11.48 25.52 10.90
CA HIS A 167 -11.70 25.05 12.27
C HIS A 167 -10.36 24.88 12.98
N ASN A 168 -10.37 24.77 14.30
CA ASN A 168 -9.19 24.39 15.05
C ASN A 168 -9.58 23.57 16.28
N PHE A 169 -8.63 22.76 16.76
CA PHE A 169 -8.75 22.05 18.02
C PHE A 169 -7.39 22.08 18.73
N THR A 170 -7.39 21.92 20.05
CA THR A 170 -6.16 21.84 20.84
C THR A 170 -6.07 20.47 21.47
N ILE A 171 -4.91 19.83 21.35
CA ILE A 171 -4.65 18.58 22.06
C ILE A 171 -4.58 18.94 23.56
N PRO A 172 -5.42 18.32 24.43
CA PRO A 172 -5.45 18.70 25.83
C PRO A 172 -4.10 18.51 26.53
N GLU A 173 -3.78 19.37 27.50
CA GLU A 173 -2.56 19.24 28.31
C GLU A 173 -2.47 17.85 28.97
N GLY A 174 -1.27 17.26 28.98
CA GLY A 174 -1.02 15.93 29.53
C GLY A 174 -1.37 14.76 28.58
N TYR A 175 -1.92 15.01 27.39
CA TYR A 175 -2.16 13.96 26.37
C TYR A 175 -0.87 13.67 25.60
N LYS A 176 0.11 13.11 26.30
CA LYS A 176 1.45 12.83 25.75
C LYS A 176 1.43 11.91 24.52
N TYR A 177 0.59 10.88 24.55
CA TYR A 177 0.34 10.01 23.40
C TYR A 177 -1.11 10.24 22.96
N ALA A 178 -1.31 11.10 21.97
CA ALA A 178 -2.63 11.49 21.51
C ALA A 178 -3.03 10.71 20.26
N LEU A 179 -4.07 9.89 20.34
CA LEU A 179 -4.76 9.34 19.19
C LEU A 179 -5.80 10.34 18.72
N VAL A 180 -5.57 10.94 17.55
CA VAL A 180 -6.51 11.86 16.90
C VAL A 180 -7.30 11.08 15.87
N LYS A 181 -8.63 11.06 16.05
CA LYS A 181 -9.60 10.51 15.11
C LYS A 181 -10.39 11.64 14.49
N ILE A 182 -10.48 11.66 13.17
CA ILE A 182 -11.21 12.68 12.42
C ILE A 182 -12.30 12.00 11.60
N ASP A 183 -13.54 12.39 11.85
CA ASP A 183 -14.70 11.99 11.07
C ASP A 183 -15.18 13.20 10.25
N LEU A 184 -15.13 13.12 8.92
CA LEU A 184 -15.62 14.13 8.01
C LEU A 184 -16.77 13.57 7.18
N GLU A 185 -17.91 14.24 7.19
CA GLU A 185 -19.11 13.84 6.44
C GLU A 185 -19.48 14.94 5.44
N ASN A 186 -19.71 14.53 4.19
CA ASN A 186 -20.30 15.38 3.17
C ASN A 186 -21.83 15.30 3.28
N LEU A 187 -22.45 16.36 3.78
CA LEU A 187 -23.90 16.42 3.96
C LEU A 187 -24.65 16.58 2.62
N ASP A 188 -23.92 16.75 1.52
CA ASP A 188 -24.39 16.88 0.15
C ASP A 188 -23.90 15.67 -0.69
N SER A 189 -24.25 14.46 -0.23
CA SER A 189 -23.75 13.18 -0.77
C SER A 189 -24.45 12.71 -2.06
N GLU A 190 -25.56 13.32 -2.47
CA GLU A 190 -26.45 12.74 -3.50
C GLU A 190 -25.82 12.63 -4.90
N ASP A 191 -24.75 13.38 -5.15
CA ASP A 191 -24.06 13.46 -6.44
C ASP A 191 -22.69 12.79 -6.45
N VAL A 192 -22.26 12.24 -5.31
CA VAL A 192 -20.91 11.71 -5.14
C VAL A 192 -20.63 10.56 -6.09
N GLU A 193 -21.58 9.63 -6.21
CA GLU A 193 -21.40 8.44 -7.03
C GLU A 193 -21.48 8.71 -8.55
N ASP A 194 -22.23 9.74 -8.96
CA ASP A 194 -22.50 10.03 -10.37
C ASP A 194 -21.62 11.15 -10.94
N LEU A 195 -21.18 12.09 -10.10
CA LEU A 195 -20.35 13.23 -10.48
C LEU A 195 -18.93 13.14 -9.95
N GLY A 196 -18.67 12.27 -8.96
CA GLY A 196 -17.37 12.18 -8.31
C GLY A 196 -17.12 13.29 -7.31
N ASP A 197 -18.17 13.95 -6.79
CA ASP A 197 -18.07 15.02 -5.79
C ASP A 197 -17.38 14.52 -4.51
N TYR A 198 -16.68 15.41 -3.81
CA TYR A 198 -15.92 15.07 -2.61
C TYR A 198 -15.56 16.29 -1.75
N LEU A 199 -15.15 16.02 -0.51
CA LEU A 199 -14.51 17.00 0.37
C LEU A 199 -13.02 16.69 0.53
N THR A 200 -12.21 17.74 0.64
CA THR A 200 -10.80 17.70 1.03
C THR A 200 -10.64 18.30 2.41
N LEU A 201 -9.95 17.58 3.30
CA LEU A 201 -9.47 18.06 4.58
C LEU A 201 -7.96 18.29 4.48
N SER A 202 -7.50 19.45 4.90
CA SER A 202 -6.08 19.71 5.15
C SER A 202 -5.87 20.41 6.49
N GLY A 203 -4.66 20.31 7.06
CA GLY A 203 -4.38 20.96 8.33
C GLY A 203 -3.12 20.44 9.03
N GLY A 204 -2.82 21.04 10.17
CA GLY A 204 -1.75 20.60 11.05
C GLY A 204 -1.44 21.58 12.18
N PRO A 205 -0.31 21.37 12.88
CA PRO A 205 -0.04 21.99 14.17
C PRO A 205 0.51 23.41 14.03
N ARG A 206 0.09 24.34 14.90
CA ARG A 206 0.69 25.67 15.06
C ARG A 206 2.01 25.55 15.82
N LEU A 207 3.10 25.52 15.08
CA LEU A 207 4.46 25.43 15.62
C LEU A 207 5.28 26.60 15.10
N GLU A 208 6.05 27.24 15.98
CA GLU A 208 6.87 28.41 15.57
C GLU A 208 8.06 27.97 14.70
N GLU A 209 8.56 26.75 14.92
CA GLU A 209 9.74 26.19 14.29
C GLU A 209 9.47 25.48 12.95
N VAL A 210 8.21 25.24 12.60
CA VAL A 210 7.82 24.59 11.34
C VAL A 210 7.22 25.63 10.39
N PRO A 211 7.62 25.71 9.11
CA PRO A 211 7.00 26.64 8.16
C PRO A 211 5.48 26.39 7.98
N PRO A 212 4.63 27.42 7.91
CA PRO A 212 3.17 27.26 7.75
C PRO A 212 2.77 26.39 6.55
N GLU A 213 3.51 26.49 5.44
CA GLU A 213 3.30 25.67 4.25
C GLU A 213 3.53 24.17 4.48
N GLN A 214 4.34 23.77 5.47
CA GLN A 214 4.54 22.37 5.83
C GLN A 214 3.52 21.91 6.87
N GLN A 215 3.15 22.79 7.81
CA GLN A 215 2.13 22.50 8.82
C GLN A 215 0.82 22.06 8.18
N MET A 216 0.38 22.71 7.10
CA MET A 216 -0.91 22.40 6.44
C MET A 216 -1.02 21.02 5.78
N PHE A 217 0.06 20.23 5.74
CA PHE A 217 0.11 18.90 5.09
C PHE A 217 0.35 17.73 6.06
N GLU A 218 0.36 17.98 7.38
CA GLU A 218 0.36 16.89 8.37
C GLU A 218 -0.91 16.06 8.26
N ILE A 219 -2.04 16.75 8.08
CA ILE A 219 -3.32 16.18 7.67
C ILE A 219 -3.58 16.65 6.24
N GLN A 220 -3.70 15.71 5.30
CA GLN A 220 -4.25 15.99 3.98
C GLN A 220 -4.90 14.71 3.43
N ILE A 221 -6.21 14.75 3.25
CA ILE A 221 -7.01 13.58 2.89
C ILE A 221 -8.36 14.02 2.30
N THR A 222 -9.05 13.12 1.60
CA THR A 222 -10.34 13.41 0.98
C THR A 222 -11.38 12.37 1.37
N THR A 223 -12.66 12.67 1.19
CA THR A 223 -13.73 11.67 1.35
C THR A 223 -13.64 10.53 0.34
N MET A 224 -12.90 10.71 -0.77
CA MET A 224 -12.56 9.61 -1.69
C MET A 224 -11.69 8.51 -1.02
N ALA A 225 -10.93 8.89 0.01
CA ALA A 225 -10.15 7.96 0.83
C ALA A 225 -10.98 7.31 1.95
N GLY A 226 -12.26 7.63 2.07
CA GLY A 226 -13.14 7.09 3.11
C GLY A 226 -13.98 5.89 2.65
N ILE A 227 -14.56 5.17 3.61
CA ILE A 227 -15.51 4.10 3.36
C ILE A 227 -16.93 4.66 3.51
N PRO A 228 -17.70 4.78 2.41
CA PRO A 228 -19.03 5.37 2.44
C PRO A 228 -20.06 4.46 3.12
N GLU A 229 -21.23 5.01 3.46
CA GLU A 229 -22.42 4.17 3.72
C GLU A 229 -23.17 3.95 2.42
N ARG A 230 -23.55 2.70 2.17
CA ARG A 230 -24.28 2.29 0.97
C ARG A 230 -25.67 1.74 1.31
N ASP A 231 -26.59 1.85 0.36
CA ASP A 231 -27.89 1.16 0.43
C ASP A 231 -27.77 -0.33 0.03
N GLU A 232 -28.90 -1.05 0.05
CA GLU A 232 -28.99 -2.46 -0.34
C GLU A 232 -28.62 -2.75 -1.81
N ASN A 233 -28.61 -1.71 -2.66
CA ASN A 233 -28.23 -1.81 -4.07
C ASN A 233 -26.76 -1.39 -4.28
N GLY A 234 -26.02 -1.12 -3.21
CA GLY A 234 -24.62 -0.69 -3.25
C GLY A 234 -24.44 0.80 -3.56
N ARG A 235 -25.50 1.62 -3.60
CA ARG A 235 -25.40 3.06 -3.93
C ARG A 235 -24.96 3.87 -2.73
N ILE A 236 -24.12 4.88 -2.94
CA ILE A 236 -23.62 5.74 -1.86
C ILE A 236 -24.78 6.62 -1.33
N ILE A 237 -25.09 6.46 -0.04
CA ILE A 237 -26.06 7.30 0.68
C ILE A 237 -25.40 8.31 1.62
N LYS A 238 -24.19 8.02 2.11
CA LYS A 238 -23.36 8.96 2.86
C LYS A 238 -21.89 8.84 2.47
N ASP A 239 -21.34 9.92 1.94
CA ASP A 239 -19.92 10.10 1.68
C ASP A 239 -19.24 10.62 2.96
N LYS A 240 -18.39 9.78 3.53
CA LYS A 240 -17.74 10.02 4.81
C LYS A 240 -16.30 9.54 4.80
N LEU A 241 -15.49 10.14 5.65
CA LEU A 241 -14.11 9.79 5.91
C LEU A 241 -13.93 9.56 7.41
N HIS A 242 -13.28 8.46 7.75
CA HIS A 242 -12.65 8.25 9.06
C HIS A 242 -11.13 8.21 8.86
N TYR A 243 -10.41 8.96 9.68
CA TYR A 243 -8.95 9.05 9.66
C TYR A 243 -8.38 8.98 11.07
N GLU A 244 -7.34 8.16 11.27
CA GLU A 244 -6.65 8.02 12.56
C GLU A 244 -5.16 8.36 12.43
N MET A 245 -4.60 9.04 13.43
CA MET A 245 -3.16 9.21 13.60
C MET A 245 -2.78 9.30 15.08
N VAL A 246 -1.57 8.85 15.40
CA VAL A 246 -1.00 8.98 16.74
C VAL A 246 0.09 10.06 16.76
N LEU A 247 0.02 10.92 17.76
CA LEU A 247 0.94 12.02 17.98
C LEU A 247 1.64 11.84 19.34
N TYR A 248 2.93 12.08 19.36
CA TYR A 248 3.77 12.02 20.55
C TYR A 248 4.20 13.44 20.97
N ASP A 249 4.00 13.77 22.24
CA ASP A 249 4.48 14.99 22.88
C ASP A 249 3.99 16.26 22.16
N ARG A 250 2.68 16.28 21.90
CA ARG A 250 1.94 17.38 21.25
C ARG A 250 0.85 17.96 22.16
N ASP A 251 0.90 17.68 23.46
CA ASP A 251 -0.09 18.24 24.38
C ASP A 251 0.03 19.76 24.47
N GLY A 252 -1.12 20.43 24.55
CA GLY A 252 -1.21 21.89 24.47
C GLY A 252 -1.08 22.47 23.05
N VAL A 253 -0.67 21.69 22.04
CA VAL A 253 -0.53 22.17 20.66
C VAL A 253 -1.89 22.32 19.99
N THR A 254 -2.10 23.48 19.34
CA THR A 254 -3.31 23.77 18.57
C THR A 254 -3.12 23.40 17.11
N TYR A 255 -4.10 22.72 16.54
CA TYR A 255 -4.15 22.30 15.14
C TYR A 255 -5.17 23.14 14.38
N ASP A 256 -4.78 23.65 13.21
CA ASP A 256 -5.67 24.33 12.27
C ASP A 256 -6.14 23.35 11.18
N LEU A 257 -7.44 23.33 10.92
CA LEU A 257 -8.08 22.48 9.92
C LEU A 257 -8.80 23.32 8.87
N GLN A 258 -8.71 22.89 7.62
CA GLN A 258 -9.37 23.48 6.46
C GLN A 258 -10.17 22.42 5.71
N VAL A 259 -11.45 22.73 5.45
CA VAL A 259 -12.35 21.91 4.65
C VAL A 259 -12.70 22.64 3.36
N ILE A 260 -12.41 21.99 2.24
CA ILE A 260 -12.72 22.46 0.90
C ILE A 260 -13.64 21.43 0.26
N GLY A 261 -14.68 21.89 -0.44
CA GLY A 261 -15.57 20.99 -1.16
C GLY A 261 -15.51 21.18 -2.66
N THR A 262 -15.61 20.07 -3.37
CA THR A 262 -15.59 19.99 -4.83
C THR A 262 -16.91 19.40 -5.29
N TRP A 263 -17.75 20.25 -5.87
CA TRP A 263 -19.04 19.85 -6.45
C TRP A 263 -19.17 20.33 -7.89
N LEU A 264 -19.45 19.42 -8.82
CA LEU A 264 -19.56 19.76 -10.26
C LEU A 264 -20.89 20.43 -10.61
N ALA A 265 -21.95 20.16 -9.87
CA ALA A 265 -23.30 20.69 -10.13
C ALA A 265 -23.79 21.71 -9.09
N LYS A 266 -23.03 21.94 -8.01
CA LYS A 266 -23.38 22.87 -6.93
C LYS A 266 -22.32 23.96 -6.75
N LYS A 267 -22.75 25.11 -6.23
CA LYS A 267 -21.85 26.25 -5.92
C LYS A 267 -21.39 26.27 -4.46
N GLU A 268 -22.11 25.59 -3.59
CA GLU A 268 -21.83 25.46 -2.16
C GLU A 268 -22.34 24.11 -1.67
N GLY A 269 -21.77 23.64 -0.57
CA GLY A 269 -22.21 22.46 0.14
C GLY A 269 -21.84 22.56 1.62
N SER A 270 -22.39 21.63 2.40
CA SER A 270 -22.33 21.58 3.85
C SER A 270 -21.57 20.34 4.30
N TYR A 271 -20.91 20.44 5.44
CA TYR A 271 -20.14 19.35 6.01
C TYR A 271 -20.27 19.30 7.52
N ARG A 272 -20.03 18.11 8.07
CA ARG A 272 -19.83 17.88 9.51
C ARG A 272 -18.44 17.34 9.73
N LEU A 273 -17.75 17.87 10.73
CA LEU A 273 -16.40 17.46 11.12
C LEU A 273 -16.37 17.22 12.62
N ASN A 274 -16.06 15.98 13.01
CA ASN A 274 -15.82 15.62 14.40
C ASN A 274 -14.35 15.28 14.59
N VAL A 275 -13.75 15.79 15.66
CA VAL A 275 -12.38 15.44 16.06
C VAL A 275 -12.45 14.84 17.45
N THR A 276 -12.07 13.57 17.58
CA THR A 276 -11.88 12.92 18.88
C THR A 276 -10.38 12.85 19.17
N VAL A 277 -9.97 13.33 20.33
CA VAL A 277 -8.60 13.18 20.84
C VAL A 277 -8.65 12.26 22.06
N GLU A 278 -7.94 11.14 21.98
CA GLU A 278 -7.83 10.13 23.04
C GLU A 278 -6.40 10.12 23.58
N SER A 279 -6.23 10.19 24.90
CA SER A 279 -4.93 9.98 25.55
C SER A 279 -4.70 8.47 25.68
N LEU A 280 -3.65 7.97 25.05
CA LEU A 280 -3.22 6.58 25.16
C LEU A 280 -2.24 6.40 26.32
N GLU A 281 -2.22 5.21 26.92
CA GLU A 281 -1.25 4.87 27.97
C GLU A 281 0.18 4.66 27.43
N ASN A 282 0.31 4.25 26.17
CA ASN A 282 1.56 4.09 25.45
C ASN A 282 1.34 4.31 23.94
N PRO A 283 2.39 4.50 23.11
CA PRO A 283 2.24 4.87 21.71
C PRO A 283 2.08 3.69 20.73
N TYR A 284 2.13 2.44 21.21
CA TYR A 284 2.14 1.24 20.37
C TYR A 284 0.72 0.87 19.90
N TYR A 285 0.08 1.78 19.19
CA TYR A 285 -1.27 1.59 18.67
C TYR A 285 -1.26 0.84 17.32
N PRO A 286 -1.86 -0.36 17.22
CA PRO A 286 -1.97 -1.08 15.96
C PRO A 286 -3.06 -0.47 15.07
N LEU A 287 -2.64 0.14 13.96
CA LEU A 287 -3.58 0.60 12.93
C LEU A 287 -4.25 -0.58 12.18
N MET A 288 -3.54 -1.70 12.05
CA MET A 288 -4.07 -2.98 11.58
C MET A 288 -4.16 -3.93 12.77
N LYS A 289 -5.37 -4.18 13.26
CA LYS A 289 -5.60 -4.80 14.57
C LYS A 289 -5.60 -6.34 14.50
N ASN A 290 -5.04 -6.97 15.53
CA ASN A 290 -5.08 -8.43 15.77
C ASN A 290 -4.51 -9.31 14.64
N LEU A 291 -3.66 -8.79 13.74
CA LEU A 291 -3.10 -9.57 12.63
C LEU A 291 -2.29 -10.78 13.12
N SER A 292 -1.54 -10.67 14.23
CA SER A 292 -0.73 -11.77 14.76
C SER A 292 -1.53 -13.04 15.05
N SER A 293 -2.83 -12.91 15.35
CA SER A 293 -3.70 -14.04 15.68
C SER A 293 -3.95 -14.99 14.50
N ILE A 294 -3.77 -14.55 13.25
CA ILE A 294 -3.88 -15.41 12.06
C ILE A 294 -2.53 -15.99 11.59
N ALA A 295 -1.41 -15.52 12.13
CA ALA A 295 -0.08 -15.97 11.75
C ALA A 295 0.12 -17.48 11.91
N PRO A 296 -0.32 -18.12 13.03
CA PRO A 296 -0.15 -19.57 13.21
C PRO A 296 -0.78 -20.44 12.12
N TYR A 297 -1.91 -20.00 11.53
CA TYR A 297 -2.60 -20.75 10.48
C TYR A 297 -1.77 -20.79 9.19
N LEU A 298 -1.24 -19.63 8.78
CA LEU A 298 -0.36 -19.54 7.62
C LEU A 298 0.93 -20.33 7.83
N THR A 299 1.55 -20.18 9.02
CA THR A 299 2.75 -20.94 9.39
C THR A 299 2.49 -22.44 9.32
N ALA A 300 1.42 -22.93 9.94
CA ALA A 300 1.10 -24.35 9.98
C ALA A 300 0.80 -24.92 8.58
N TYR A 301 0.04 -24.20 7.76
CA TYR A 301 -0.26 -24.59 6.38
C TYR A 301 1.03 -24.75 5.56
N ARG A 302 1.97 -23.82 5.72
CA ARG A 302 3.28 -23.84 5.04
C ARG A 302 4.34 -24.72 5.71
N LYS A 303 3.99 -25.44 6.79
CA LYS A 303 4.91 -26.29 7.58
C LYS A 303 6.12 -25.49 8.09
N GLY A 304 5.88 -24.23 8.44
CA GLY A 304 6.91 -23.26 8.81
C GLY A 304 7.15 -23.13 10.31
N LEU A 305 7.99 -22.14 10.62
CA LEU A 305 8.31 -21.64 11.95
C LEU A 305 7.67 -20.25 12.13
N LEU A 306 7.11 -19.95 13.30
CA LEU A 306 6.58 -18.62 13.62
C LEU A 306 7.56 -17.89 14.52
N PHE A 307 8.07 -16.75 14.07
CA PHE A 307 8.97 -15.89 14.81
C PHE A 307 8.22 -14.62 15.22
N ALA A 308 7.68 -14.60 16.44
CA ALA A 308 6.89 -13.48 16.93
C ALA A 308 7.41 -12.95 18.26
N LYS A 309 7.62 -11.64 18.35
CA LYS A 309 8.18 -10.96 19.51
C LYS A 309 7.58 -9.56 19.68
N PRO A 310 7.13 -9.17 20.89
CA PRO A 310 6.58 -7.84 21.13
C PRO A 310 7.59 -6.72 20.83
N GLU A 311 8.89 -7.00 21.01
CA GLU A 311 10.00 -6.08 20.82
C GLU A 311 10.17 -5.58 19.38
N PHE A 312 9.49 -6.20 18.40
CA PHE A 312 9.53 -5.71 17.02
C PHE A 312 8.84 -4.35 16.85
N ALA A 313 7.91 -3.99 17.74
CA ALA A 313 7.11 -2.78 17.60
C ALA A 313 7.99 -1.53 17.77
N PHE A 314 7.71 -0.51 16.97
CA PHE A 314 8.42 0.77 17.03
C PHE A 314 7.45 1.94 16.99
N ALA A 315 7.68 2.91 17.89
CA ALA A 315 6.96 4.17 17.95
C ALA A 315 7.79 5.19 18.74
N ALA A 316 7.63 6.48 18.43
CA ALA A 316 8.24 7.57 19.19
C ALA A 316 7.79 7.55 20.66
N ASN A 317 8.75 7.66 21.57
CA ASN A 317 8.52 7.78 23.01
C ASN A 317 9.72 8.45 23.71
N ASP A 318 9.69 8.56 25.04
CA ASP A 318 10.74 9.24 25.82
C ASP A 318 12.12 8.60 25.68
N ASN A 319 12.17 7.29 25.43
CA ASN A 319 13.40 6.51 25.33
C ASN A 319 13.90 6.39 23.88
N VAL A 320 13.12 6.87 22.91
CA VAL A 320 13.50 6.88 21.49
C VAL A 320 14.01 8.28 21.17
N THR A 321 15.34 8.43 21.19
CA THR A 321 16.02 9.71 20.99
C THR A 321 16.96 9.65 19.81
N VAL A 322 17.11 10.77 19.11
CA VAL A 322 18.11 10.96 18.05
C VAL A 322 19.06 12.08 18.50
N ASN A 323 20.36 11.80 18.57
CA ASN A 323 21.36 12.72 19.11
C ASN A 323 21.07 13.21 20.55
N GLY A 324 20.42 12.38 21.36
CA GLY A 324 20.01 12.71 22.73
C GLY A 324 18.74 13.54 22.85
N GLU A 325 18.09 13.88 21.73
CA GLU A 325 16.84 14.65 21.71
C GLU A 325 15.64 13.76 21.38
N LYS A 326 14.50 14.08 21.99
CA LYS A 326 13.20 13.47 21.65
C LYS A 326 12.74 13.93 20.26
N CYS A 327 11.92 13.13 19.60
CA CYS A 327 11.33 13.47 18.30
C CYS A 327 9.80 13.64 18.40
N PRO A 328 9.28 14.75 18.96
CA PRO A 328 7.84 15.01 19.06
C PRO A 328 7.17 15.09 17.68
N GLY A 329 5.86 14.87 17.64
CA GLY A 329 5.04 14.90 16.42
C GLY A 329 4.50 13.54 16.03
N PHE A 330 4.42 13.26 14.73
CA PHE A 330 3.93 11.98 14.24
C PHE A 330 4.79 10.83 14.80
N TYR A 331 4.13 9.79 15.33
CA TYR A 331 4.79 8.74 16.10
C TYR A 331 5.67 7.77 15.30
N VAL A 332 5.66 7.86 13.96
CA VAL A 332 6.45 7.03 13.04
C VAL A 332 7.14 7.89 11.96
N PRO A 333 8.21 7.39 11.29
CA PRO A 333 9.04 8.19 10.40
C PRO A 333 8.32 8.88 9.23
N ARG A 334 7.20 8.31 8.73
CA ARG A 334 6.45 8.81 7.57
C ARG A 334 6.33 10.33 7.49
N LYS A 335 5.97 10.93 8.62
CA LYS A 335 5.70 12.35 8.83
C LYS A 335 6.65 12.92 9.89
N ASN A 336 7.62 12.15 10.35
CA ASN A 336 8.60 12.58 11.34
C ASN A 336 9.99 12.08 10.89
N PRO A 337 10.57 12.68 9.85
CA PRO A 337 11.76 12.11 9.19
C PRO A 337 12.97 12.00 10.12
N LYS A 338 13.07 12.85 11.15
CA LYS A 338 14.10 12.74 12.20
C LYS A 338 14.07 11.36 12.88
N LEU A 339 12.88 10.79 13.05
CA LEU A 339 12.69 9.49 13.69
C LEU A 339 13.19 8.31 12.83
N ALA A 340 13.46 8.53 11.53
CA ALA A 340 13.95 7.48 10.64
C ALA A 340 15.27 6.85 11.14
N ILE A 341 16.15 7.65 11.74
CA ILE A 341 17.43 7.16 12.29
C ILE A 341 17.18 6.10 13.38
N ALA A 342 16.42 6.46 14.42
CA ALA A 342 16.13 5.54 15.51
C ALA A 342 15.27 4.35 15.06
N SER A 343 14.36 4.55 14.10
CA SER A 343 13.56 3.48 13.50
C SER A 343 14.44 2.48 12.75
N ASN A 344 15.39 2.95 11.95
CA ASN A 344 16.29 2.11 11.18
C ASN A 344 17.26 1.34 12.08
N GLU A 345 17.79 1.97 13.13
CA GLU A 345 18.59 1.28 14.16
C GLU A 345 17.79 0.16 14.85
N HIS A 346 16.50 0.40 15.10
CA HIS A 346 15.60 -0.62 15.65
C HIS A 346 15.36 -1.77 14.65
N VAL A 347 15.10 -1.46 13.38
CA VAL A 347 14.94 -2.46 12.31
C VAL A 347 16.20 -3.32 12.17
N LEU A 348 17.39 -2.73 12.25
CA LEU A 348 18.66 -3.49 12.17
C LEU A 348 18.85 -4.46 13.34
N LYS A 349 18.30 -4.17 14.53
CA LYS A 349 18.28 -5.14 15.64
C LYS A 349 17.36 -6.32 15.33
N ILE A 350 16.19 -6.05 14.74
CA ILE A 350 15.27 -7.12 14.29
C ILE A 350 15.94 -7.97 13.20
N HIS A 351 16.64 -7.33 12.28
CA HIS A 351 17.44 -7.99 11.23
C HIS A 351 18.52 -8.91 11.83
N GLU A 352 19.29 -8.44 12.81
CA GLU A 352 20.27 -9.26 13.53
C GLU A 352 19.61 -10.48 14.20
N MET A 353 18.45 -10.28 14.86
CA MET A 353 17.71 -11.37 15.48
C MET A 353 17.21 -12.39 14.44
N LEU A 354 16.77 -11.95 13.27
CA LEU A 354 16.35 -12.81 12.17
C LEU A 354 17.56 -13.57 11.58
N ASN A 355 18.70 -12.91 11.36
CA ASN A 355 19.93 -13.56 10.91
C ASN A 355 20.42 -14.63 11.89
N ASN A 356 20.32 -14.38 13.20
CA ASN A 356 20.62 -15.37 14.22
C ASN A 356 19.68 -16.59 14.15
N LEU A 357 18.40 -16.37 13.88
CA LEU A 357 17.45 -17.46 13.66
C LEU A 357 17.78 -18.25 12.40
N LEU A 358 18.05 -17.57 11.28
CA LEU A 358 18.45 -18.18 10.02
C LEU A 358 19.74 -18.99 10.18
N ALA A 359 20.75 -18.45 10.86
CA ALA A 359 21.99 -19.14 11.19
C ALA A 359 21.75 -20.45 11.96
N LYS A 360 20.87 -20.42 12.98
CA LYS A 360 20.44 -21.63 13.71
C LYS A 360 19.76 -22.66 12.79
N ILE A 361 18.86 -22.22 11.91
CA ILE A 361 18.14 -23.11 10.96
C ILE A 361 19.13 -23.78 9.99
N ALA A 362 20.07 -23.01 9.46
CA ALA A 362 21.09 -23.50 8.53
C ALA A 362 22.24 -24.27 9.21
N ASN A 363 22.31 -24.24 10.55
CA ASN A 363 23.45 -24.74 11.33
C ASN A 363 24.79 -24.11 10.87
N ILE A 364 24.77 -22.78 10.69
CA ILE A 364 25.91 -21.94 10.33
C ILE A 364 26.12 -20.94 11.48
N SER A 365 27.36 -20.52 11.74
CA SER A 365 27.63 -19.48 12.73
C SER A 365 27.05 -18.14 12.26
N SER A 366 26.36 -17.41 13.14
CA SER A 366 25.89 -16.05 12.85
C SER A 366 27.03 -15.07 12.55
N ASP A 367 28.24 -15.35 13.05
CA ASP A 367 29.44 -14.54 12.79
C ASP A 367 30.03 -14.76 11.38
N ASP A 368 29.63 -15.83 10.69
CA ASP A 368 30.11 -16.17 9.34
C ASP A 368 29.08 -15.73 8.28
N LEU A 369 28.90 -14.41 8.18
CA LEU A 369 27.91 -13.81 7.29
C LEU A 369 28.11 -14.20 5.83
N GLU A 370 29.34 -14.29 5.33
CA GLU A 370 29.61 -14.68 3.93
C GLU A 370 29.08 -16.09 3.65
N LYS A 371 29.33 -17.04 4.55
CA LYS A 371 28.83 -18.41 4.40
C LYS A 371 27.32 -18.48 4.53
N LEU A 372 26.74 -17.76 5.49
CA LEU A 372 25.29 -17.70 5.70
C LEU A 372 24.58 -17.14 4.46
N ARG A 373 25.09 -16.03 3.95
CA ARG A 373 24.65 -15.36 2.72
C ARG A 373 24.68 -16.30 1.53
N ASN A 374 25.82 -16.95 1.29
CA ASN A 374 25.97 -17.87 0.15
C ASN A 374 25.04 -19.06 0.25
N TYR A 375 24.81 -19.59 1.47
CA TYR A 375 23.85 -20.67 1.69
C TYR A 375 22.43 -20.28 1.27
N TYR A 376 21.93 -19.13 1.74
CA TYR A 376 20.56 -18.68 1.46
C TYR A 376 20.38 -18.10 0.06
N ALA A 377 21.44 -17.61 -0.58
CA ALA A 377 21.39 -17.29 -2.00
C ALA A 377 20.98 -18.50 -2.87
N GLU A 378 21.47 -19.69 -2.50
CA GLU A 378 21.16 -20.97 -3.16
C GLU A 378 19.95 -21.70 -2.56
N ASN A 379 19.67 -21.49 -1.27
CA ASN A 379 18.61 -22.15 -0.52
C ASN A 379 17.68 -21.12 0.15
N PRO A 380 17.00 -20.27 -0.65
CA PRO A 380 16.17 -19.20 -0.10
C PRO A 380 15.06 -19.75 0.78
N ILE A 381 14.77 -19.03 1.87
CA ILE A 381 13.60 -19.29 2.72
C ILE A 381 12.52 -18.24 2.47
N TYR A 382 11.26 -18.64 2.60
CA TYR A 382 10.14 -17.71 2.60
C TYR A 382 10.02 -17.02 3.96
N ILE A 383 9.85 -15.71 3.96
CA ILE A 383 9.67 -14.86 5.13
C ILE A 383 8.40 -14.05 4.90
N ALA A 384 7.32 -14.46 5.56
CA ALA A 384 6.03 -13.80 5.51
C ALA A 384 5.85 -12.91 6.73
N ILE A 385 5.73 -11.61 6.53
CA ILE A 385 5.52 -10.64 7.61
C ILE A 385 4.02 -10.44 7.80
N VAL A 386 3.49 -10.87 8.94
CA VAL A 386 2.07 -10.74 9.30
C VAL A 386 1.95 -9.61 10.32
N GLY A 387 1.67 -8.40 9.84
CA GLY A 387 1.60 -7.22 10.70
C GLY A 387 1.73 -5.90 9.94
N GLY A 388 1.18 -4.83 10.53
CA GLY A 388 1.38 -3.46 10.04
C GLY A 388 2.76 -2.88 10.40
N ALA A 389 3.12 -1.75 9.80
CA ALA A 389 4.45 -1.15 9.93
C ALA A 389 4.75 -0.47 11.29
N THR A 390 3.77 -0.31 12.19
CA THR A 390 4.07 0.04 13.60
C THR A 390 4.53 -1.18 14.38
N MET A 391 4.02 -2.35 14.02
CA MET A 391 4.22 -3.60 14.75
C MET A 391 5.46 -4.35 14.26
N ILE A 392 5.73 -4.29 12.96
CA ILE A 392 6.96 -4.75 12.33
C ILE A 392 7.39 -3.68 11.31
N PRO A 393 8.26 -2.72 11.69
CA PRO A 393 8.60 -1.56 10.89
C PRO A 393 9.33 -1.91 9.59
N GLN A 394 9.24 -1.03 8.60
CA GLN A 394 10.03 -1.14 7.37
C GLN A 394 11.34 -0.36 7.57
N TYR A 395 12.42 -0.77 6.88
CA TYR A 395 13.60 0.08 6.82
C TYR A 395 13.32 1.27 5.91
N ILE A 396 13.67 2.48 6.35
CA ILE A 396 13.47 3.72 5.61
C ILE A 396 14.76 4.07 4.87
N TYR A 397 14.84 3.71 3.59
CA TYR A 397 16.00 4.02 2.76
C TYR A 397 16.01 5.48 2.33
N GLU A 398 17.21 6.06 2.23
CA GLU A 398 17.40 7.42 1.72
C GLU A 398 16.90 7.54 0.28
N ASN A 399 16.15 8.59 -0.03
CA ASN A 399 15.53 8.77 -1.33
C ASN A 399 15.82 10.19 -1.86
N PRO A 400 16.45 10.34 -3.04
CA PRO A 400 16.76 11.67 -3.60
C PRO A 400 15.52 12.53 -3.87
N ASP A 401 14.36 11.90 -4.08
CA ASP A 401 13.09 12.57 -4.39
C ASP A 401 12.28 12.87 -3.12
N THR A 402 12.59 12.20 -1.99
CA THR A 402 11.98 12.40 -0.66
C THR A 402 13.03 12.34 0.46
N PRO A 403 14.02 13.25 0.46
CA PRO A 403 15.19 13.18 1.34
C PRO A 403 14.80 13.31 2.81
N LEU A 404 15.49 12.57 3.69
CA LEU A 404 15.19 12.56 5.14
C LEU A 404 15.61 13.85 5.86
N ASP A 405 16.57 14.57 5.31
CA ASP A 405 17.22 15.73 5.93
C ASP A 405 16.73 17.08 5.38
N GLU A 406 16.10 17.11 4.20
CA GLU A 406 15.58 18.34 3.61
C GLU A 406 14.06 18.51 3.81
N PRO A 407 13.60 19.69 4.27
CA PRO A 407 12.18 19.98 4.35
C PRO A 407 11.53 19.95 2.95
N MET A 408 10.51 19.12 2.77
CA MET A 408 9.79 19.03 1.50
C MET A 408 8.64 20.03 1.46
N ALA A 409 8.52 20.76 0.34
CA ALA A 409 7.38 21.63 0.09
C ALA A 409 6.05 20.85 0.04
N ILE A 410 6.08 19.59 -0.40
CA ILE A 410 4.91 18.70 -0.44
C ILE A 410 5.14 17.52 0.51
N TYR A 411 5.12 17.84 1.81
CA TYR A 411 5.20 16.91 2.94
C TYR A 411 4.11 15.82 2.94
N TYR A 412 3.07 15.97 2.12
CA TYR A 412 1.93 15.07 1.95
C TYR A 412 2.31 13.59 1.74
N PHE A 413 3.28 13.30 0.87
CA PHE A 413 3.65 11.94 0.44
C PHE A 413 4.53 11.17 1.43
N GLY A 414 5.05 11.86 2.46
CA GLY A 414 5.97 11.31 3.44
C GLY A 414 7.40 11.15 2.90
N TYR A 415 8.29 10.65 3.75
CA TYR A 415 9.73 10.64 3.50
C TYR A 415 10.30 9.26 3.18
N GLY A 416 11.47 9.28 2.53
CA GLY A 416 12.29 8.12 2.22
C GLY A 416 11.58 7.04 1.40
N THR A 417 12.18 5.85 1.42
CA THR A 417 11.65 4.66 0.77
C THR A 417 11.50 3.55 1.81
N PRO A 418 10.31 3.43 2.43
CA PRO A 418 10.00 2.31 3.32
C PRO A 418 10.00 0.99 2.55
N SER A 419 10.85 0.03 2.92
CA SER A 419 10.95 -1.25 2.22
C SER A 419 11.14 -2.42 3.17
N ASP A 420 10.54 -3.56 2.81
CA ASP A 420 10.73 -4.85 3.48
C ASP A 420 11.98 -5.61 2.99
N PHE A 421 12.71 -5.07 1.99
CA PHE A 421 13.94 -5.67 1.43
C PHE A 421 14.93 -6.13 2.51
N ILE A 422 15.12 -5.33 3.56
CA ILE A 422 16.05 -5.62 4.66
C ILE A 422 15.80 -6.99 5.30
N TYR A 423 14.55 -7.46 5.36
CA TYR A 423 14.22 -8.75 5.99
C TYR A 423 14.62 -9.95 5.12
N GLY A 424 14.95 -9.72 3.85
CA GLY A 424 15.38 -10.73 2.90
C GLY A 424 16.87 -10.73 2.61
N ASP A 425 17.54 -9.63 2.97
CA ASP A 425 18.99 -9.40 2.87
C ASP A 425 19.70 -9.98 4.09
N ILE A 426 20.87 -10.60 3.91
CA ILE A 426 21.68 -11.15 5.00
C ILE A 426 22.84 -10.23 5.38
N ASP A 427 23.46 -9.55 4.43
CA ASP A 427 24.75 -8.87 4.62
C ASP A 427 24.76 -7.38 4.22
N PRO A 428 23.76 -6.57 4.64
CA PRO A 428 23.72 -5.16 4.29
C PRO A 428 25.01 -4.46 4.72
N ASN A 429 25.60 -3.64 3.85
CA ASN A 429 26.82 -2.93 4.17
C ASN A 429 26.54 -1.82 5.18
N PRO A 430 27.12 -1.85 6.40
CA PRO A 430 26.82 -0.86 7.43
C PRO A 430 27.25 0.57 7.08
N ASN A 431 28.17 0.74 6.11
CA ASN A 431 28.60 2.05 5.64
C ASN A 431 27.82 2.55 4.40
N ASP A 432 27.08 1.66 3.74
CA ASP A 432 26.27 1.96 2.56
C ASP A 432 25.12 0.96 2.47
N ILE A 433 24.09 1.16 3.30
CA ILE A 433 22.98 0.22 3.51
C ILE A 433 22.17 -0.10 2.24
N LYS A 434 22.39 0.63 1.13
CA LYS A 434 21.77 0.35 -0.17
C LYS A 434 22.49 -0.74 -0.96
N ASN A 435 23.64 -1.19 -0.48
CA ASN A 435 24.47 -2.23 -1.08
C ASN A 435 24.85 -3.26 -0.01
N ASP A 436 25.35 -4.41 -0.45
CA ASP A 436 25.77 -5.48 0.46
C ASP A 436 27.28 -5.51 0.62
N THR A 437 27.75 -6.32 1.55
CA THR A 437 29.16 -6.44 1.90
C THR A 437 29.91 -7.32 0.88
N PHE A 438 29.28 -8.39 0.40
CA PHE A 438 29.93 -9.41 -0.44
C PHE A 438 29.54 -9.37 -1.92
N THR A 439 28.61 -8.49 -2.30
CA THR A 439 28.11 -8.38 -3.68
C THR A 439 28.38 -6.98 -4.26
N LYS A 440 28.33 -6.88 -5.59
CA LYS A 440 28.49 -5.58 -6.27
C LYS A 440 27.21 -4.74 -6.22
N TRP A 441 26.06 -5.40 -6.30
CA TRP A 441 24.73 -4.81 -6.31
C TRP A 441 23.94 -5.45 -5.19
N PRO A 442 23.01 -4.72 -4.55
CA PRO A 442 22.17 -5.28 -3.51
C PRO A 442 21.48 -6.55 -4.01
N PHE A 443 21.46 -7.55 -3.14
CA PHE A 443 20.97 -8.89 -3.45
C PHE A 443 20.09 -9.37 -2.30
N GLN A 444 18.88 -9.79 -2.63
CA GLN A 444 17.96 -10.39 -1.67
C GLN A 444 18.17 -11.90 -1.65
N GLU A 445 18.77 -12.46 -0.60
CA GLU A 445 18.96 -13.90 -0.46
C GLU A 445 17.63 -14.62 -0.25
N ASN A 446 16.79 -14.12 0.65
CA ASN A 446 15.54 -14.75 1.05
C ASN A 446 14.31 -14.12 0.38
N ILE A 447 13.19 -14.82 0.42
CA ILE A 447 11.95 -14.39 -0.23
C ILE A 447 11.07 -13.68 0.79
N VAL A 448 10.74 -12.40 0.56
CA VAL A 448 9.96 -11.60 1.52
C VAL A 448 8.66 -11.10 0.90
N ALA A 449 7.57 -11.23 1.66
CA ALA A 449 6.33 -10.52 1.41
C ALA A 449 5.59 -10.23 2.72
N ARG A 450 4.64 -9.30 2.69
CA ARG A 450 3.86 -8.88 3.85
C ARG A 450 2.38 -9.22 3.71
N VAL A 451 1.84 -9.99 4.65
CA VAL A 451 0.41 -10.25 4.77
C VAL A 451 -0.22 -9.14 5.62
N THR A 452 -1.11 -8.36 4.98
CA THR A 452 -1.79 -7.19 5.57
C THR A 452 -3.30 -7.24 5.25
N GLY A 453 -4.04 -6.30 5.83
CA GLY A 453 -5.47 -6.08 5.63
C GLY A 453 -5.93 -4.91 6.49
N TRP A 454 -7.22 -4.55 6.45
CA TRP A 454 -7.73 -3.52 7.37
C TRP A 454 -7.68 -3.98 8.83
N ASP A 455 -7.95 -5.26 9.05
CA ASP A 455 -7.86 -5.93 10.33
C ASP A 455 -7.62 -7.44 10.12
N VAL A 456 -7.73 -8.20 11.21
CA VAL A 456 -7.61 -9.66 11.20
C VAL A 456 -8.61 -10.37 10.27
N GLN A 457 -9.81 -9.83 10.04
CA GLN A 457 -10.82 -10.47 9.19
C GLN A 457 -10.37 -10.43 7.74
N ASP A 458 -9.85 -9.29 7.29
CA ASP A 458 -9.28 -9.14 5.94
C ASP A 458 -8.06 -10.04 5.73
N ALA A 459 -7.13 -10.06 6.69
CA ALA A 459 -5.95 -10.91 6.60
C ALA A 459 -6.33 -12.40 6.64
N SER A 460 -7.33 -12.78 7.45
CA SER A 460 -7.91 -14.12 7.45
C SER A 460 -8.51 -14.45 6.07
N ALA A 461 -9.27 -13.54 5.46
CA ALA A 461 -9.87 -13.75 4.15
C ALA A 461 -8.79 -13.95 3.07
N LEU A 462 -7.71 -13.14 3.09
CA LEU A 462 -6.55 -13.30 2.20
C LEU A 462 -5.91 -14.68 2.36
N ILE A 463 -5.64 -15.11 3.60
CA ILE A 463 -5.06 -16.44 3.87
C ILE A 463 -5.99 -17.55 3.40
N CYS A 464 -7.31 -17.43 3.66
CA CYS A 464 -8.29 -18.41 3.18
C CYS A 464 -8.29 -18.50 1.65
N ARG A 465 -8.28 -17.36 0.94
CA ARG A 465 -8.20 -17.34 -0.53
C ARG A 465 -6.92 -18.00 -1.03
N THR A 466 -5.81 -17.84 -0.32
CA THR A 466 -4.53 -18.52 -0.63
C THR A 466 -4.62 -20.03 -0.40
N ILE A 467 -5.10 -20.48 0.75
CA ILE A 467 -5.18 -21.91 1.12
C ILE A 467 -6.12 -22.67 0.17
N PHE A 468 -7.26 -22.06 -0.18
CA PHE A 468 -8.29 -22.68 -1.01
C PHE A 468 -8.22 -22.26 -2.48
N TYR A 469 -7.13 -21.62 -2.91
CA TYR A 469 -7.01 -21.02 -4.24
C TYR A 469 -7.32 -22.01 -5.37
N GLU A 470 -6.78 -23.23 -5.31
CA GLU A 470 -7.00 -24.27 -6.33
C GLU A 470 -8.50 -24.60 -6.52
N GLU A 471 -9.27 -24.59 -5.44
CA GLU A 471 -10.72 -24.88 -5.50
C GLU A 471 -11.52 -23.66 -5.97
N ILE A 472 -11.08 -22.46 -5.59
CA ILE A 472 -11.70 -21.19 -6.03
C ILE A 472 -11.50 -21.04 -7.55
N VAL A 473 -10.27 -21.18 -8.03
CA VAL A 473 -9.92 -20.90 -9.43
C VAL A 473 -10.56 -21.88 -10.41
N LYS A 474 -10.86 -23.13 -9.99
CA LYS A 474 -11.63 -24.09 -10.80
C LYS A 474 -13.03 -23.57 -11.18
N LYS A 475 -13.63 -22.71 -10.36
CA LYS A 475 -14.97 -22.14 -10.58
C LYS A 475 -14.94 -20.82 -11.36
N LEU A 476 -13.79 -20.14 -11.40
CA LEU A 476 -13.59 -18.86 -12.06
C LEU A 476 -13.05 -19.05 -13.49
N THR A 477 -13.84 -19.68 -14.37
CA THR A 477 -13.33 -20.25 -15.65
C THR A 477 -12.81 -19.22 -16.66
N GLU A 478 -13.54 -18.13 -16.87
CA GLU A 478 -13.13 -17.04 -17.77
C GLU A 478 -12.12 -16.12 -17.07
N TRP A 479 -12.45 -15.68 -15.86
CA TRP A 479 -11.60 -14.81 -15.03
C TRP A 479 -10.15 -15.31 -14.95
N ARG A 480 -9.93 -16.62 -14.70
CA ARG A 480 -8.58 -17.17 -14.53
C ARG A 480 -7.71 -17.08 -15.78
N LYS A 481 -8.33 -16.91 -16.95
CA LYS A 481 -7.66 -16.78 -18.25
C LYS A 481 -7.54 -15.35 -18.73
N THR A 482 -8.16 -14.40 -18.03
CA THR A 482 -8.18 -13.00 -18.43
C THR A 482 -7.16 -12.20 -17.62
N ALA A 483 -6.51 -11.27 -18.28
CA ALA A 483 -5.66 -10.27 -17.65
C ALA A 483 -6.01 -8.88 -18.20
N THR A 484 -5.72 -7.83 -17.45
CA THR A 484 -5.86 -6.45 -17.94
C THR A 484 -4.57 -5.66 -17.81
N VAL A 485 -4.30 -4.84 -18.82
CA VAL A 485 -3.17 -3.90 -18.85
C VAL A 485 -3.71 -2.50 -19.11
N GLN A 486 -3.60 -1.66 -18.10
CA GLN A 486 -4.16 -0.31 -18.07
C GLN A 486 -3.02 0.69 -17.92
N THR A 487 -2.92 1.63 -18.85
CA THR A 487 -1.90 2.69 -18.80
C THR A 487 -2.53 4.07 -18.97
N GLY A 488 -1.89 5.14 -18.50
CA GLY A 488 -2.41 6.50 -18.59
C GLY A 488 -1.38 7.60 -18.39
N CYS A 489 -1.86 8.83 -18.17
CA CYS A 489 -1.10 10.09 -18.21
C CYS A 489 0.06 10.25 -17.18
N GLY A 490 0.39 9.22 -16.40
CA GLY A 490 1.49 9.25 -15.43
C GLY A 490 2.89 9.15 -16.04
N THR A 491 3.03 8.73 -17.30
CA THR A 491 4.34 8.36 -17.85
C THR A 491 4.84 9.21 -19.01
N ASP A 492 4.01 10.01 -19.69
CA ASP A 492 4.44 10.74 -20.89
C ASP A 492 4.93 12.17 -20.59
N PHE A 493 6.23 12.44 -20.82
CA PHE A 493 6.88 13.73 -20.51
C PHE A 493 7.72 14.27 -21.67
N GLN A 494 7.51 15.53 -22.06
CA GLN A 494 8.26 16.16 -23.14
C GLN A 494 8.70 17.59 -22.84
N LYS A 495 9.80 18.01 -23.49
CA LYS A 495 10.20 19.41 -23.62
C LYS A 495 9.91 19.89 -25.04
N ILE A 496 8.75 20.54 -25.20
CA ILE A 496 8.27 20.96 -26.52
C ILE A 496 8.89 22.31 -26.92
N PRO A 497 9.52 22.44 -28.10
CA PRO A 497 10.06 23.71 -28.58
C PRO A 497 9.00 24.84 -28.57
N ILE A 498 9.42 26.08 -28.29
CA ILE A 498 8.56 27.28 -28.17
C ILE A 498 7.62 27.24 -26.96
N LEU A 499 6.83 26.18 -26.79
CA LEU A 499 5.96 26.00 -25.62
C LEU A 499 6.75 26.01 -24.31
N GLU A 500 7.96 25.45 -24.31
CA GLU A 500 8.87 25.53 -23.16
C GLU A 500 9.27 26.98 -22.82
N GLN A 501 9.50 27.83 -23.83
CA GLN A 501 9.82 29.24 -23.57
C GLN A 501 8.63 29.98 -22.96
N ILE A 502 7.43 29.70 -23.46
CA ILE A 502 6.18 30.25 -22.92
C ILE A 502 5.94 29.74 -21.49
N LYS A 503 6.10 28.44 -21.25
CA LYS A 503 6.01 27.82 -19.91
C LYS A 503 6.97 28.49 -18.95
N ASN A 504 8.22 28.69 -19.34
CA ASN A 504 9.24 29.27 -18.46
C ASN A 504 8.95 30.72 -18.07
N ILE A 505 8.19 31.45 -18.89
CA ILE A 505 7.71 32.79 -18.56
C ILE A 505 6.46 32.70 -17.69
N LEU A 506 5.47 31.88 -18.06
CA LEU A 506 4.13 31.91 -17.46
C LEU A 506 3.99 31.07 -16.18
N ALA A 507 4.63 29.90 -16.12
CA ALA A 507 4.44 28.95 -15.02
C ALA A 507 4.72 29.56 -13.64
N PRO A 508 5.82 30.32 -13.41
CA PRO A 508 6.08 30.92 -12.11
C PRO A 508 4.99 31.89 -11.64
N PHE A 509 4.32 32.59 -12.56
CA PHE A 509 3.21 33.49 -12.21
C PHE A 509 1.89 32.75 -11.95
N LEU A 510 1.78 31.50 -12.42
CA LEU A 510 0.56 30.68 -12.35
C LEU A 510 0.69 29.53 -11.34
N GLY A 511 1.74 29.53 -10.52
CA GLY A 511 2.00 28.52 -9.48
C GLY A 511 2.64 27.23 -9.99
N GLY A 512 3.16 27.20 -11.23
CA GLY A 512 3.89 26.08 -11.80
C GLY A 512 5.42 26.26 -11.81
N ALA A 513 6.15 25.19 -12.08
CA ALA A 513 7.62 25.20 -12.16
C ALA A 513 8.15 25.47 -13.58
N ALA A 514 9.17 26.32 -13.70
CA ALA A 514 9.89 26.58 -14.95
C ALA A 514 11.00 25.54 -15.19
N GLY A 515 11.24 25.17 -16.45
CA GLY A 515 12.37 24.36 -16.89
C GLY A 515 12.17 22.85 -16.81
N GLU A 516 11.08 22.36 -16.24
CA GLU A 516 10.76 20.93 -16.19
C GLU A 516 10.07 20.46 -17.49
N PRO A 517 10.27 19.22 -17.97
CA PRO A 517 9.41 18.59 -18.95
C PRO A 517 7.94 18.70 -18.53
N MET A 518 7.07 18.96 -19.49
CA MET A 518 5.63 18.98 -19.26
C MET A 518 5.05 17.60 -19.59
N LYS A 519 4.00 17.19 -18.85
CA LYS A 519 3.20 16.00 -19.20
C LYS A 519 2.62 16.23 -20.60
N PHE A 520 3.07 15.46 -21.59
CA PHE A 520 2.67 15.63 -22.99
C PHE A 520 2.87 14.31 -23.74
N PRO A 521 1.92 13.89 -24.60
CA PRO A 521 1.97 12.59 -25.26
C PRO A 521 3.30 12.37 -26.00
N SER A 522 4.00 11.30 -25.66
CA SER A 522 5.29 10.90 -26.26
C SER A 522 5.22 9.54 -26.94
N GLY A 523 4.18 8.75 -26.61
CA GLY A 523 4.01 7.37 -27.03
C GLY A 523 4.69 6.37 -26.09
N ALA A 524 5.48 6.83 -25.10
CA ALA A 524 6.12 5.94 -24.14
C ALA A 524 5.07 5.15 -23.34
N THR A 525 3.98 5.80 -22.89
CA THR A 525 2.84 5.15 -22.21
C THR A 525 2.20 4.03 -23.04
N HIS A 526 2.09 4.23 -24.35
CA HIS A 526 1.46 3.29 -25.26
C HIS A 526 2.34 2.05 -25.45
N PHE A 527 3.59 2.26 -25.88
CA PHE A 527 4.51 1.17 -26.16
C PHE A 527 4.92 0.38 -24.91
N SER A 528 5.04 1.02 -23.75
CA SER A 528 5.32 0.30 -22.50
C SER A 528 4.16 -0.61 -22.10
N GLY A 529 2.93 -0.12 -22.19
CA GLY A 529 1.74 -0.93 -21.92
C GLY A 529 1.57 -2.07 -22.93
N ASP A 530 1.89 -1.84 -24.20
CA ASP A 530 1.82 -2.90 -25.20
C ASP A 530 2.89 -3.98 -25.01
N TYR A 531 4.09 -3.59 -24.58
CA TYR A 531 5.15 -4.52 -24.19
C TYR A 531 4.72 -5.38 -22.98
N VAL A 532 4.19 -4.76 -21.91
CA VAL A 532 3.66 -5.49 -20.75
C VAL A 532 2.55 -6.46 -21.19
N ALA A 533 1.64 -6.00 -22.06
CA ALA A 533 0.58 -6.83 -22.58
C ALA A 533 1.11 -8.00 -23.44
N SER A 534 2.20 -7.82 -24.20
CA SER A 534 2.81 -8.93 -24.93
C SER A 534 3.42 -9.97 -24.00
N VAL A 535 4.10 -9.54 -22.93
CA VAL A 535 4.68 -10.46 -21.93
C VAL A 535 3.58 -11.28 -21.25
N ILE A 536 2.49 -10.65 -20.82
CA ILE A 536 1.36 -11.38 -20.21
C ILE A 536 0.72 -12.36 -21.22
N LYS A 537 0.61 -12.01 -22.51
CA LYS A 537 0.06 -12.91 -23.54
C LYS A 537 0.87 -14.20 -23.70
N GLU A 538 2.17 -14.18 -23.47
CA GLU A 538 3.01 -15.39 -23.52
C GLU A 538 2.59 -16.43 -22.47
N GLY A 539 1.97 -16.00 -21.37
CA GLY A 539 1.36 -16.87 -20.36
C GLY A 539 0.04 -17.52 -20.78
N GLY A 540 -0.43 -17.27 -22.00
CA GLY A 540 -1.68 -17.81 -22.54
C GLY A 540 -2.94 -17.07 -22.08
N TYR A 541 -2.80 -15.85 -21.55
CA TYR A 541 -3.92 -15.02 -21.12
C TYR A 541 -4.60 -14.29 -22.28
N GLU A 542 -5.91 -14.10 -22.17
CA GLU A 542 -6.65 -13.08 -22.91
C GLU A 542 -6.41 -11.71 -22.26
N VAL A 543 -5.64 -10.84 -22.93
CA VAL A 543 -5.25 -9.54 -22.37
C VAL A 543 -6.17 -8.42 -22.86
N LEU A 544 -6.90 -7.83 -21.91
CA LEU A 544 -7.75 -6.64 -22.06
C LEU A 544 -6.91 -5.37 -21.88
N ARG A 545 -6.58 -4.72 -23.00
CA ARG A 545 -5.72 -3.53 -23.05
C ARG A 545 -6.54 -2.23 -23.11
N THR A 546 -6.28 -1.27 -22.22
CA THR A 546 -6.90 0.07 -22.24
C THR A 546 -5.92 1.18 -21.92
N GLU A 547 -6.21 2.40 -22.40
CA GLU A 547 -5.36 3.58 -22.20
C GLU A 547 -6.15 4.81 -21.76
N TYR A 548 -5.48 5.68 -20.98
CA TYR A 548 -5.98 7.00 -20.59
C TYR A 548 -7.38 6.92 -19.94
N THR A 549 -8.34 7.71 -20.42
CA THR A 549 -9.69 7.75 -19.87
C THR A 549 -10.45 6.43 -20.04
N VAL A 550 -10.11 5.59 -21.02
CA VAL A 550 -10.71 4.25 -21.16
C VAL A 550 -10.39 3.37 -19.94
N SER A 551 -9.21 3.58 -19.34
CA SER A 551 -8.75 2.86 -18.14
C SER A 551 -9.38 3.37 -16.83
N GLN A 552 -10.18 4.43 -16.84
CA GLN A 552 -10.85 4.93 -15.64
C GLN A 552 -11.73 3.85 -14.98
N TYR A 553 -11.95 4.00 -13.67
CA TYR A 553 -12.84 3.13 -12.91
C TYR A 553 -14.29 3.21 -13.44
N LYS A 554 -14.80 4.45 -13.60
CA LYS A 554 -16.17 4.75 -14.03
C LYS A 554 -16.19 5.96 -14.97
N GLY A 555 -17.08 5.91 -15.96
CA GLY A 555 -17.35 7.02 -16.88
C GLY A 555 -18.66 7.72 -16.56
N PHE A 556 -18.83 8.94 -17.06
CA PHE A 556 -20.05 9.73 -16.86
C PHE A 556 -21.24 9.17 -17.64
N SER A 557 -22.39 9.08 -16.98
CA SER A 557 -23.67 8.82 -17.64
C SER A 557 -24.18 10.06 -18.39
N ASP A 558 -25.12 9.85 -19.31
CA ASP A 558 -25.79 10.95 -20.00
C ASP A 558 -26.55 11.88 -19.04
N GLU A 559 -27.09 11.31 -17.95
CA GLU A 559 -27.80 12.03 -16.90
C GLU A 559 -26.85 12.90 -16.08
N ALA A 560 -25.72 12.35 -15.63
CA ALA A 560 -24.67 13.06 -14.91
C ALA A 560 -24.18 14.29 -15.70
N LEU A 561 -23.86 14.09 -16.99
CA LEU A 561 -23.42 15.20 -17.85
C LEU A 561 -24.52 16.24 -18.09
N ASN A 562 -25.78 15.80 -18.21
CA ASN A 562 -26.91 16.72 -18.31
C ASN A 562 -27.09 17.56 -17.04
N LYS A 563 -26.85 16.96 -15.87
CA LYS A 563 -26.90 17.64 -14.58
C LYS A 563 -25.87 18.76 -14.50
N ILE A 564 -24.60 18.48 -14.84
CA ILE A 564 -23.54 19.50 -14.90
C ILE A 564 -23.88 20.60 -15.92
N LYS A 565 -24.35 20.21 -17.12
CA LYS A 565 -24.72 21.14 -18.19
C LYS A 565 -25.82 22.11 -17.76
N LYS A 566 -26.76 21.66 -16.92
CA LYS A 566 -27.91 22.45 -16.44
C LYS A 566 -27.66 23.20 -15.13
N ALA A 567 -26.51 23.00 -14.48
CA ALA A 567 -26.18 23.62 -13.19
C ALA A 567 -26.08 25.17 -13.22
N GLY A 568 -26.02 25.78 -14.40
CA GLY A 568 -26.16 27.23 -14.56
C GLY A 568 -26.10 27.67 -16.02
N VAL A 569 -26.46 28.93 -16.28
CA VAL A 569 -26.56 29.50 -17.64
C VAL A 569 -25.23 29.40 -18.40
N LEU A 570 -24.10 29.66 -17.73
CA LEU A 570 -22.79 29.58 -18.38
C LEU A 570 -22.41 28.14 -18.73
N ASN A 571 -22.67 27.16 -17.86
CA ASN A 571 -22.49 25.74 -18.22
C ASN A 571 -23.40 25.37 -19.39
N MET A 572 -24.67 25.78 -19.38
CA MET A 572 -25.62 25.50 -20.46
C MET A 572 -25.10 25.99 -21.81
N LEU A 573 -24.38 27.11 -21.83
CA LEU A 573 -23.79 27.67 -23.04
C LEU A 573 -22.40 27.09 -23.37
N LEU A 574 -21.55 26.80 -22.38
CA LEU A 574 -20.09 26.63 -22.59
C LEU A 574 -19.51 25.29 -22.10
N PHE A 575 -20.24 24.51 -21.31
CA PHE A 575 -19.75 23.19 -20.83
C PHE A 575 -19.72 22.17 -21.99
N PRO A 576 -18.57 21.53 -22.27
CA PRO A 576 -18.39 20.67 -23.43
C PRO A 576 -18.87 19.23 -23.15
N LYS A 577 -20.19 19.08 -22.98
CA LYS A 577 -20.83 17.79 -22.67
C LYS A 577 -20.45 16.69 -23.68
N THR A 578 -20.46 17.01 -24.98
CA THR A 578 -20.27 16.00 -26.03
C THR A 578 -18.84 15.48 -26.04
N GLU A 579 -17.87 16.37 -25.87
CA GLU A 579 -16.46 16.08 -25.80
C GLU A 579 -16.15 15.17 -24.61
N ILE A 580 -16.67 15.52 -23.42
CA ILE A 580 -16.49 14.69 -22.21
C ILE A 580 -17.13 13.31 -22.41
N LYS A 581 -18.33 13.24 -22.99
CA LYS A 581 -18.99 11.96 -23.28
C LYS A 581 -18.17 11.08 -24.22
N LEU A 582 -17.50 11.67 -25.22
CA LEU A 582 -16.70 10.94 -26.21
C LEU A 582 -15.43 10.34 -25.63
N VAL A 583 -14.91 10.90 -24.53
CA VAL A 583 -13.62 10.48 -23.96
C VAL A 583 -13.75 9.78 -22.61
N SER A 584 -14.75 10.12 -21.79
CA SER A 584 -14.94 9.62 -20.43
C SER A 584 -16.42 9.29 -20.16
N GLY A 585 -17.20 8.97 -21.19
CA GLY A 585 -18.57 8.47 -21.02
C GLY A 585 -18.63 7.01 -20.56
N GLU A 586 -19.73 6.59 -19.93
CA GLU A 586 -19.97 5.22 -19.43
C GLU A 586 -19.82 4.13 -20.51
N LYS A 587 -19.98 4.48 -21.79
CA LYS A 587 -19.82 3.56 -22.93
C LYS A 587 -18.37 3.46 -23.44
N VAL A 588 -17.52 4.39 -23.01
CA VAL A 588 -16.10 4.48 -23.39
C VAL A 588 -15.22 3.87 -22.31
N VAL A 589 -15.51 4.18 -21.05
CA VAL A 589 -14.74 3.69 -19.91
C VAL A 589 -14.96 2.20 -19.69
N LYS A 590 -13.86 1.47 -19.48
CA LYS A 590 -13.84 0.01 -19.30
C LYS A 590 -12.94 -0.48 -18.17
N GLY A 591 -12.14 0.40 -17.58
CA GLY A 591 -11.11 0.03 -16.60
C GLY A 591 -11.63 -0.78 -15.42
N GLY A 592 -12.64 -0.29 -14.71
CA GLY A 592 -13.21 -0.99 -13.54
C GLY A 592 -13.73 -2.38 -13.89
N GLU A 593 -14.54 -2.49 -14.94
CA GLU A 593 -15.09 -3.75 -15.47
C GLU A 593 -13.97 -4.76 -15.81
N TYR A 594 -12.87 -4.28 -16.41
CA TYR A 594 -11.77 -5.14 -16.82
C TYR A 594 -10.94 -5.62 -15.63
N GLN A 595 -10.81 -4.82 -14.56
CA GLN A 595 -10.13 -5.26 -13.35
C GLN A 595 -10.89 -6.40 -12.66
N GLU A 596 -12.21 -6.28 -12.46
CA GLU A 596 -13.03 -7.33 -11.82
C GLU A 596 -13.02 -8.66 -12.58
N ARG A 597 -12.79 -8.60 -13.90
CA ARG A 597 -12.78 -9.78 -14.78
C ARG A 597 -11.39 -10.43 -14.89
N SER A 598 -10.35 -9.92 -14.23
CA SER A 598 -8.97 -10.30 -14.52
C SER A 598 -8.25 -10.96 -13.35
N ASN A 599 -7.58 -12.08 -13.64
CA ASN A 599 -6.66 -12.77 -12.73
C ASN A 599 -5.33 -12.00 -12.55
N ILE A 600 -4.81 -11.39 -13.62
CA ILE A 600 -3.66 -10.49 -13.56
C ILE A 600 -4.11 -9.07 -13.89
N ILE A 601 -3.84 -8.13 -12.99
CA ILE A 601 -4.17 -6.71 -13.16
C ILE A 601 -2.88 -5.90 -13.15
N TYR A 602 -2.54 -5.28 -14.28
CA TYR A 602 -1.46 -4.30 -14.36
C TYR A 602 -2.03 -2.91 -14.59
N ALA A 603 -1.72 -1.98 -13.69
CA ALA A 603 -2.15 -0.59 -13.72
C ALA A 603 -0.96 0.36 -13.63
N ASN A 604 -0.78 1.22 -14.63
CA ASN A 604 0.23 2.27 -14.66
C ASN A 604 -0.43 3.65 -14.77
N GLY A 605 -0.49 4.36 -13.64
CA GLY A 605 -1.23 5.62 -13.48
C GLY A 605 -0.54 6.60 -12.54
N HIS A 606 -1.06 7.82 -12.47
CA HIS A 606 -0.58 8.82 -11.53
C HIS A 606 -1.34 8.68 -10.20
N GLY A 607 -0.65 8.75 -9.06
CA GLY A 607 -1.29 8.38 -7.81
C GLY A 607 -0.63 8.92 -6.54
N SER A 608 -1.31 8.61 -5.45
CA SER A 608 -0.93 8.88 -4.09
C SER A 608 -1.41 7.74 -3.18
N MET A 609 -1.20 7.86 -1.87
CA MET A 609 -1.46 6.79 -0.92
C MET A 609 -2.94 6.36 -0.86
N HIS A 610 -3.85 7.24 -1.28
CA HIS A 610 -5.29 7.01 -1.22
C HIS A 610 -5.99 7.04 -2.58
N LEU A 611 -5.28 7.22 -3.70
CA LEU A 611 -5.88 7.13 -5.03
C LEU A 611 -4.87 6.97 -6.14
N TYR A 612 -5.30 6.49 -7.31
CA TYR A 612 -4.58 6.67 -8.57
C TYR A 612 -5.55 6.87 -9.74
N GLU A 613 -5.06 7.52 -10.80
CA GLU A 613 -5.86 7.97 -11.95
C GLU A 613 -5.10 7.85 -13.28
N PHE A 614 -5.87 7.63 -14.35
CA PHE A 614 -5.34 7.46 -15.71
C PHE A 614 -5.61 8.66 -16.64
N GLY A 615 -6.66 9.44 -16.36
CA GLY A 615 -7.17 10.51 -17.22
C GLY A 615 -6.79 11.94 -16.78
N ASP A 616 -5.92 12.10 -15.79
CA ASP A 616 -5.68 13.35 -15.04
C ASP A 616 -5.54 14.60 -15.93
N VAL A 617 -4.42 14.79 -16.62
CA VAL A 617 -4.06 16.01 -17.36
C VAL A 617 -5.09 16.33 -18.43
N PHE A 618 -5.59 15.31 -19.12
CA PHE A 618 -6.57 15.46 -20.19
C PHE A 618 -7.95 15.82 -19.65
N MET A 619 -8.38 15.22 -18.54
CA MET A 619 -9.66 15.57 -17.92
C MET A 619 -9.60 16.93 -17.21
N TRP A 620 -8.41 17.36 -16.77
CA TRP A 620 -8.21 18.65 -16.12
C TRP A 620 -8.38 19.85 -17.05
N GLY A 621 -8.12 19.72 -18.36
CA GLY A 621 -8.30 20.81 -19.33
C GLY A 621 -9.68 20.89 -19.97
N LEU A 622 -10.51 19.85 -19.83
CA LEU A 622 -11.76 19.73 -20.57
C LEU A 622 -12.97 20.48 -19.99
N GLY A 623 -12.92 20.98 -18.75
CA GLY A 623 -14.12 21.57 -18.15
C GLY A 623 -14.52 22.95 -18.66
N ILE A 624 -13.72 23.63 -19.51
CA ILE A 624 -13.98 25.00 -20.00
C ILE A 624 -13.90 25.09 -21.54
N GLY A 625 -15.05 25.32 -22.21
CA GLY A 625 -15.14 25.78 -23.61
C GLY A 625 -15.09 24.69 -24.68
N TYR A 626 -15.27 25.10 -25.95
CA TYR A 626 -15.32 24.21 -27.13
C TYR A 626 -14.04 24.28 -27.99
N VAL A 627 -13.56 23.12 -28.46
CA VAL A 627 -12.49 22.81 -29.45
C VAL A 627 -11.17 23.60 -29.41
N ILE A 628 -11.18 24.92 -29.57
CA ILE A 628 -9.96 25.77 -29.56
C ILE A 628 -9.56 26.14 -28.12
N ILE A 629 -10.55 26.38 -27.25
CA ILE A 629 -10.32 26.70 -25.84
C ILE A 629 -9.73 25.49 -25.09
N PRO A 630 -10.22 24.24 -25.29
CA PRO A 630 -9.61 23.06 -24.67
C PRO A 630 -8.12 22.87 -24.96
N ILE A 631 -7.63 23.10 -26.19
CA ILE A 631 -6.17 22.94 -26.48
C ILE A 631 -5.34 23.96 -25.70
N PHE A 632 -5.82 25.21 -25.60
CA PHE A 632 -5.18 26.22 -24.78
C PHE A 632 -5.28 25.90 -23.29
N MET A 633 -6.44 25.43 -22.83
CA MET A 633 -6.65 25.03 -21.44
C MET A 633 -5.80 23.82 -21.06
N GLU A 634 -5.66 22.83 -21.94
CA GLU A 634 -4.71 21.71 -21.79
C GLU A 634 -3.27 22.18 -21.61
N PHE A 635 -2.86 23.23 -22.34
CA PHE A 635 -1.55 23.83 -22.10
C PHE A 635 -1.50 24.55 -20.74
N LEU A 636 -2.53 25.33 -20.41
CA LEU A 636 -2.62 26.11 -19.17
C LEU A 636 -2.63 25.21 -17.93
N THR A 637 -3.39 24.11 -17.93
CA THR A 637 -3.49 23.15 -16.82
C THR A 637 -2.19 22.40 -16.58
N ARG A 638 -1.36 22.24 -17.62
CA ARG A 638 -0.01 21.64 -17.49
C ARG A 638 1.04 22.58 -16.92
N ILE A 639 0.75 23.88 -16.81
CA ILE A 639 1.69 24.90 -16.35
C ILE A 639 1.18 25.74 -15.18
N SER A 640 0.01 25.39 -14.61
CA SER A 640 -0.65 26.15 -13.55
C SER A 640 -1.41 25.23 -12.58
N ILE A 641 -1.90 25.80 -11.48
CA ILE A 641 -2.79 25.13 -10.54
C ILE A 641 -4.26 25.03 -11.02
N PHE A 642 -4.57 25.51 -12.23
CA PHE A 642 -5.93 25.45 -12.78
C PHE A 642 -6.22 24.06 -13.33
N ALA A 643 -7.11 23.31 -12.69
CA ALA A 643 -7.54 21.98 -13.13
C ALA A 643 -9.04 21.78 -12.90
N THR A 644 -9.75 21.24 -13.89
CA THR A 644 -11.16 20.89 -13.75
C THR A 644 -11.28 19.48 -13.14
N PRO A 645 -12.04 19.28 -12.05
CA PRO A 645 -12.03 18.01 -11.30
C PRO A 645 -12.87 16.90 -11.95
N LEU A 646 -13.02 16.93 -13.27
CA LEU A 646 -13.79 15.93 -14.04
C LEU A 646 -13.17 14.54 -13.99
N GLY A 647 -11.87 14.42 -13.66
CA GLY A 647 -11.20 13.14 -13.47
C GLY A 647 -11.68 12.36 -12.26
N ALA A 648 -12.22 13.03 -11.24
CA ALA A 648 -12.49 12.46 -9.91
C ALA A 648 -13.48 11.28 -9.93
N LEU A 649 -14.47 11.28 -10.83
CA LEU A 649 -15.40 10.16 -11.00
C LEU A 649 -14.69 8.87 -11.41
N GLY A 650 -13.67 8.99 -12.25
CA GLY A 650 -12.95 7.87 -12.85
C GLY A 650 -11.73 7.40 -12.08
N THR A 651 -11.48 7.97 -10.90
CA THR A 651 -10.34 7.67 -10.04
C THR A 651 -10.54 6.36 -9.28
N TYR A 652 -9.47 5.58 -9.14
CA TYR A 652 -9.42 4.45 -8.23
C TYR A 652 -9.04 4.96 -6.85
N CYS A 653 -9.91 4.78 -5.87
CA CYS A 653 -9.74 5.23 -4.48
C CYS A 653 -10.45 4.24 -3.54
N PRO A 654 -10.15 4.20 -2.23
CA PRO A 654 -10.79 3.29 -1.29
C PRO A 654 -12.32 3.30 -1.39
N ARG A 655 -12.94 4.48 -1.49
CA ARG A 655 -14.39 4.65 -1.67
C ARG A 655 -14.96 3.85 -2.84
N ASN A 656 -14.19 3.66 -3.92
CA ASN A 656 -14.64 2.97 -5.12
C ASN A 656 -14.18 1.50 -5.16
N VAL A 657 -12.95 1.23 -4.73
CA VAL A 657 -12.31 -0.09 -4.86
C VAL A 657 -12.83 -1.08 -3.82
N GLU A 658 -13.16 -0.62 -2.61
CA GLU A 658 -13.62 -1.51 -1.52
C GLU A 658 -14.80 -2.41 -1.90
N ASN A 659 -15.68 -1.93 -2.79
CA ASN A 659 -16.86 -2.64 -3.24
C ASN A 659 -16.69 -3.29 -4.63
N MET A 660 -15.46 -3.47 -5.10
CA MET A 660 -15.18 -4.22 -6.34
C MET A 660 -15.14 -5.73 -6.08
N GLU A 661 -15.51 -6.53 -7.10
CA GLU A 661 -15.46 -7.99 -7.04
C GLU A 661 -14.23 -8.54 -7.78
N LEU A 662 -13.02 -8.36 -7.22
CA LEU A 662 -11.78 -8.63 -7.96
C LEU A 662 -11.45 -10.12 -8.16
N GLY A 663 -11.99 -11.02 -7.32
CA GLY A 663 -11.47 -12.38 -7.21
C GLY A 663 -10.02 -12.42 -6.69
N PRO A 664 -9.41 -13.61 -6.53
CA PRO A 664 -8.08 -13.76 -5.94
C PRO A 664 -6.93 -13.38 -6.91
N SER A 665 -6.96 -12.16 -7.45
CA SER A 665 -6.02 -11.68 -8.48
C SER A 665 -4.62 -11.38 -7.94
N VAL A 666 -3.65 -11.34 -8.85
CA VAL A 666 -2.36 -10.67 -8.64
C VAL A 666 -2.45 -9.27 -9.26
N VAL A 667 -2.23 -8.26 -8.43
CA VAL A 667 -2.34 -6.85 -8.82
C VAL A 667 -0.96 -6.20 -8.79
N ILE A 668 -0.63 -5.47 -9.86
CA ILE A 668 0.61 -4.72 -10.00
C ILE A 668 0.24 -3.28 -10.29
N ILE A 669 0.59 -2.36 -9.38
CA ILE A 669 0.30 -0.94 -9.51
C ILE A 669 1.61 -0.16 -9.62
N GLU A 670 1.93 0.24 -10.83
CA GLU A 670 2.97 1.23 -11.14
C GLU A 670 2.40 2.63 -10.89
N SER A 671 2.50 3.07 -9.64
CA SER A 671 2.08 4.42 -9.24
C SER A 671 2.74 4.83 -7.91
N CYS A 672 2.90 6.13 -7.70
CA CYS A 672 3.57 6.67 -6.53
C CYS A 672 2.80 6.36 -5.23
N VAL A 673 3.52 5.90 -4.20
CA VAL A 673 3.11 5.71 -2.79
C VAL A 673 1.85 4.86 -2.53
N VAL A 674 1.32 4.14 -3.52
CA VAL A 674 0.12 3.30 -3.38
C VAL A 674 0.33 2.09 -2.46
N GLY A 675 1.58 1.68 -2.24
CA GLY A 675 2.01 0.61 -1.33
C GLY A 675 2.57 1.10 0.01
N LYS A 676 2.38 2.38 0.37
CA LYS A 676 2.89 2.94 1.63
C LYS A 676 1.95 2.62 2.81
N ILE A 677 2.45 2.02 3.90
CA ILE A 677 1.60 1.58 5.03
C ILE A 677 2.02 2.14 6.40
N ASP A 678 3.14 2.84 6.49
CA ASP A 678 3.72 3.32 7.76
C ASP A 678 2.85 4.40 8.41
N GLY A 679 2.21 4.08 9.55
CA GLY A 679 1.34 5.02 10.26
C GLY A 679 0.12 5.47 9.46
N MET A 680 -0.36 4.63 8.52
CA MET A 680 -1.57 4.89 7.74
C MET A 680 -2.74 4.08 8.29
N TYR A 681 -3.88 4.75 8.51
CA TYR A 681 -5.12 4.03 8.75
C TYR A 681 -5.47 3.20 7.50
N PRO A 682 -5.59 1.87 7.62
CA PRO A 682 -5.52 0.98 6.46
C PRO A 682 -6.69 1.15 5.48
N GLN A 683 -7.87 1.55 5.97
CA GLN A 683 -9.03 1.84 5.11
C GLN A 683 -8.83 3.07 4.22
N ASN A 684 -7.89 3.96 4.55
CA ASN A 684 -7.59 5.11 3.71
C ASN A 684 -6.53 4.81 2.64
N ASN A 685 -5.94 3.62 2.63
CA ASN A 685 -4.90 3.25 1.68
C ASN A 685 -5.50 2.51 0.47
N ILE A 686 -5.17 2.97 -0.74
CA ILE A 686 -5.71 2.37 -1.98
C ILE A 686 -5.22 0.94 -2.20
N GLY A 687 -3.93 0.64 -1.95
CA GLY A 687 -3.40 -0.72 -2.07
C GLY A 687 -4.09 -1.70 -1.10
N GLN A 688 -4.36 -1.28 0.14
CA GLN A 688 -5.08 -2.10 1.11
C GLN A 688 -6.54 -2.33 0.71
N ALA A 689 -7.18 -1.36 0.04
CA ALA A 689 -8.52 -1.54 -0.51
C ALA A 689 -8.58 -2.65 -1.58
N TYR A 690 -7.51 -2.87 -2.37
CA TYR A 690 -7.45 -4.00 -3.32
C TYR A 690 -7.43 -5.35 -2.61
N LEU A 691 -6.65 -5.48 -1.53
CA LEU A 691 -6.59 -6.72 -0.74
C LEU A 691 -7.94 -7.00 -0.08
N HIS A 692 -8.61 -5.95 0.43
CA HIS A 692 -9.97 -6.04 0.95
C HIS A 692 -10.97 -6.53 -0.12
N ALA A 693 -10.96 -5.90 -1.29
CA ALA A 693 -11.86 -6.19 -2.42
C ALA A 693 -11.67 -7.58 -3.07
N GLY A 694 -10.67 -8.35 -2.64
CA GLY A 694 -10.54 -9.75 -3.01
C GLY A 694 -9.17 -10.15 -3.55
N ALA A 695 -8.32 -9.18 -3.92
CA ALA A 695 -6.99 -9.49 -4.45
C ALA A 695 -6.21 -10.40 -3.49
N ASN A 696 -5.45 -11.33 -4.06
CA ASN A 696 -4.65 -12.28 -3.28
C ASN A 696 -3.20 -11.82 -3.12
N ALA A 697 -2.72 -11.00 -4.05
CA ALA A 697 -1.40 -10.37 -3.97
C ALA A 697 -1.39 -8.96 -4.60
N LEU A 698 -0.52 -8.10 -4.09
CA LEU A 698 -0.30 -6.75 -4.59
C LEU A 698 1.20 -6.43 -4.65
N VAL A 699 1.69 -5.95 -5.79
CA VAL A 699 3.00 -5.30 -5.94
C VAL A 699 2.77 -3.81 -6.12
N ALA A 700 3.28 -2.99 -5.19
CA ALA A 700 3.02 -1.55 -5.17
C ALA A 700 4.18 -0.76 -4.53
N ALA A 701 4.42 0.45 -5.04
CA ALA A 701 5.50 1.30 -4.55
C ALA A 701 5.14 2.03 -3.24
N SER A 702 6.05 2.05 -2.27
CA SER A 702 5.93 2.80 -1.00
C SER A 702 6.35 4.27 -1.10
N THR A 703 6.91 4.66 -2.24
CA THR A 703 7.45 6.00 -2.52
C THR A 703 7.14 6.43 -3.96
N PHE A 704 7.73 7.53 -4.43
CA PHE A 704 7.64 7.96 -5.82
C PHE A 704 8.28 6.95 -6.77
N THR A 705 7.60 6.67 -7.88
CA THR A 705 8.11 5.79 -8.94
C THR A 705 8.81 6.59 -10.03
N ASN A 706 9.85 6.00 -10.62
CA ASN A 706 10.71 6.65 -11.61
C ASN A 706 10.33 6.24 -13.03
N VAL A 707 10.23 7.23 -13.94
CA VAL A 707 9.90 6.98 -15.35
C VAL A 707 10.74 7.85 -16.28
N ALA A 708 11.15 7.34 -17.45
CA ALA A 708 11.85 8.17 -18.44
C ALA A 708 10.87 9.08 -19.19
N GLY A 709 9.74 8.50 -19.60
CA GLY A 709 8.62 9.17 -20.22
C GLY A 709 8.82 9.72 -21.62
N TYR A 710 9.77 9.16 -22.37
CA TYR A 710 9.94 9.43 -23.80
C TYR A 710 10.60 8.28 -24.55
N LEU A 711 10.42 8.26 -25.87
CA LEU A 711 11.01 7.27 -26.77
C LEU A 711 12.37 7.70 -27.33
N LYS A 712 13.27 6.74 -27.54
CA LYS A 712 14.59 6.94 -28.19
C LYS A 712 14.51 6.60 -29.69
N PRO A 713 15.34 7.24 -30.56
CA PRO A 713 16.33 8.25 -30.26
C PRO A 713 15.70 9.64 -30.10
N ARG A 714 16.36 10.48 -29.29
CA ARG A 714 15.99 11.87 -29.10
C ARG A 714 17.19 12.77 -29.41
N PRO A 715 17.37 13.20 -30.67
CA PRO A 715 18.58 13.92 -31.11
C PRO A 715 18.71 15.31 -30.48
N PHE A 716 17.59 15.90 -30.03
CA PHE A 716 17.56 17.19 -29.35
C PHE A 716 16.72 17.09 -28.07
N VAL A 717 17.22 17.69 -26.97
CA VAL A 717 16.50 17.77 -25.68
C VAL A 717 15.12 18.40 -25.88
N ASN A 718 15.05 19.50 -26.63
CA ASN A 718 13.80 20.17 -26.99
C ASN A 718 13.32 19.60 -28.33
N SER A 719 12.28 18.76 -28.30
CA SER A 719 11.74 18.09 -29.48
C SER A 719 10.33 17.57 -29.17
N PHE A 720 9.49 17.42 -30.19
CA PHE A 720 8.18 16.76 -30.11
C PHE A 720 8.27 15.22 -30.00
N GLY A 721 9.46 14.63 -30.09
CA GLY A 721 9.66 13.18 -29.94
C GLY A 721 9.25 12.34 -31.17
N ILE A 722 8.81 12.98 -32.26
CA ILE A 722 8.29 12.32 -33.47
C ILE A 722 9.24 11.26 -34.04
N ILE A 723 10.55 11.54 -34.04
CA ILE A 723 11.55 10.60 -34.57
C ILE A 723 11.57 9.29 -33.76
N GLY A 724 11.56 9.38 -32.43
CA GLY A 724 11.49 8.21 -31.55
C GLY A 724 10.20 7.42 -31.75
N TYR A 725 9.08 8.13 -31.89
CA TYR A 725 7.77 7.52 -32.14
C TYR A 725 7.70 6.76 -33.48
N LEU A 726 8.14 7.39 -34.58
CA LEU A 726 8.16 6.74 -35.90
C LEU A 726 9.13 5.55 -35.92
N LYS A 727 10.27 5.65 -35.24
CA LYS A 727 11.21 4.53 -35.13
C LYS A 727 10.62 3.37 -34.34
N ALA A 728 9.96 3.62 -33.21
CA ALA A 728 9.31 2.59 -32.40
C ALA A 728 8.29 1.79 -33.23
N TRP A 729 7.45 2.47 -34.00
CA TRP A 729 6.53 1.81 -34.94
C TRP A 729 7.26 1.03 -36.03
N TYR A 730 8.30 1.62 -36.64
CA TYR A 730 9.08 0.95 -37.67
C TYR A 730 9.72 -0.33 -37.15
N ASP A 731 10.37 -0.29 -35.99
CA ASP A 731 11.04 -1.44 -35.38
C ASP A 731 10.00 -2.51 -34.97
N LEU A 732 8.86 -2.12 -34.39
CA LEU A 732 7.78 -3.05 -34.05
C LEU A 732 7.20 -3.74 -35.30
N ILE A 733 6.90 -2.99 -36.36
CA ILE A 733 6.29 -3.53 -37.58
C ILE A 733 7.28 -4.40 -38.38
N THR A 734 8.54 -3.98 -38.47
CA THR A 734 9.52 -4.64 -39.35
C THR A 734 10.34 -5.72 -38.66
N ARG A 735 10.46 -5.68 -37.33
CA ARG A 735 11.30 -6.60 -36.54
C ARG A 735 10.57 -7.27 -35.38
N GLY A 736 9.38 -6.80 -35.01
CA GLY A 736 8.67 -7.28 -33.82
C GLY A 736 9.32 -6.81 -32.51
N GLU A 737 10.15 -5.76 -32.56
CA GLU A 737 10.91 -5.26 -31.41
C GLU A 737 10.20 -4.06 -30.76
N TYR A 738 9.86 -4.18 -29.47
CA TYR A 738 9.39 -3.05 -28.68
C TYR A 738 10.53 -2.10 -28.30
N PRO A 739 10.25 -0.82 -28.02
CA PRO A 739 11.22 0.09 -27.43
C PRO A 739 11.79 -0.46 -26.11
N GLU A 740 13.05 -0.14 -25.84
CA GLU A 740 13.71 -0.44 -24.56
C GLU A 740 12.87 0.11 -23.40
N VAL A 741 12.54 -0.75 -22.44
CA VAL A 741 11.89 -0.40 -21.18
C VAL A 741 12.92 -0.19 -20.06
N ASN A 742 12.55 0.56 -19.03
CA ASN A 742 13.44 0.94 -17.92
C ASN A 742 12.65 1.02 -16.60
N PHE A 743 13.36 1.13 -15.47
CA PHE A 743 12.77 1.28 -14.13
C PHE A 743 11.75 0.19 -13.78
N GLY A 744 10.64 0.54 -13.11
CA GLY A 744 9.63 -0.39 -12.60
C GLY A 744 9.04 -1.30 -13.68
N VAL A 745 8.97 -0.85 -14.93
CA VAL A 745 8.50 -1.71 -16.04
C VAL A 745 9.37 -2.96 -16.19
N ILE A 746 10.69 -2.86 -16.02
CA ILE A 746 11.59 -4.04 -16.06
C ILE A 746 11.23 -5.02 -14.94
N ILE A 747 11.12 -4.53 -13.71
CA ILE A 747 10.77 -5.36 -12.54
C ILE A 747 9.44 -6.07 -12.79
N HIS A 748 8.41 -5.32 -13.19
CA HIS A 748 7.08 -5.87 -13.40
C HIS A 748 7.00 -6.91 -14.53
N THR A 749 7.67 -6.66 -15.66
CA THR A 749 7.66 -7.62 -16.77
C THR A 749 8.51 -8.85 -16.47
N ASP A 750 9.67 -8.68 -15.83
CA ASP A 750 10.50 -9.81 -15.43
C ASP A 750 9.81 -10.66 -14.35
N PHE A 751 9.05 -10.04 -13.44
CA PHE A 751 8.22 -10.71 -12.44
C PHE A 751 7.18 -11.60 -13.11
N ILE A 752 6.42 -11.04 -14.06
CA ILE A 752 5.40 -11.78 -14.83
C ILE A 752 6.05 -12.90 -15.65
N SER A 753 7.13 -12.60 -16.38
CA SER A 753 7.88 -13.58 -17.18
C SER A 753 8.40 -14.72 -16.31
N ASN A 754 8.94 -14.43 -15.13
CA ASN A 754 9.48 -15.48 -14.26
C ASN A 754 8.38 -16.40 -13.73
N ILE A 755 7.23 -15.84 -13.33
CA ILE A 755 6.04 -16.63 -12.97
C ILE A 755 5.66 -17.56 -14.12
N ILE A 756 5.55 -17.03 -15.34
CA ILE A 756 5.11 -17.76 -16.55
C ILE A 756 6.11 -18.81 -17.01
N GLU A 757 7.37 -18.41 -17.22
CA GLU A 757 8.40 -19.21 -17.88
C GLU A 757 9.01 -20.25 -16.93
N ASN A 758 9.18 -19.89 -15.65
CA ASN A 758 9.80 -20.77 -14.66
C ASN A 758 8.79 -21.49 -13.76
N ASN A 759 7.50 -21.19 -13.91
CA ASN A 759 6.42 -21.73 -13.07
C ASN A 759 6.69 -21.55 -11.57
N THR A 760 7.02 -20.31 -11.20
CA THR A 760 7.39 -19.93 -9.82
C THR A 760 6.23 -19.24 -9.10
N ASP A 761 6.27 -19.30 -7.77
CA ASP A 761 5.41 -18.50 -6.91
C ASP A 761 5.76 -17.00 -6.99
N ILE A 762 4.87 -16.14 -6.52
CA ILE A 762 5.06 -14.69 -6.60
C ILE A 762 6.28 -14.19 -5.80
N GLY A 763 6.67 -14.84 -4.71
CA GLY A 763 7.76 -14.37 -3.87
C GLY A 763 9.11 -14.69 -4.49
N THR A 764 9.29 -15.92 -4.97
CA THR A 764 10.44 -16.31 -5.81
C THR A 764 10.50 -15.45 -7.06
N ALA A 765 9.32 -15.27 -7.68
CA ALA A 765 8.93 -14.20 -8.59
C ALA A 765 9.73 -12.92 -8.38
N PHE A 766 9.36 -12.28 -7.26
CA PHE A 766 9.67 -10.92 -6.84
C PHE A 766 11.06 -10.71 -6.22
N ARG A 767 11.72 -11.80 -5.83
CA ARG A 767 13.12 -11.78 -5.42
C ARG A 767 14.05 -11.77 -6.64
N ASN A 768 13.77 -12.62 -7.62
CA ASN A 768 14.72 -12.92 -8.69
C ASN A 768 14.89 -11.78 -9.69
N GLU A 769 13.78 -11.17 -10.12
CA GLU A 769 13.81 -9.95 -10.91
C GLU A 769 14.40 -8.74 -10.19
N ARG A 770 14.09 -8.53 -8.90
CA ARG A 770 14.74 -7.51 -8.07
C ARG A 770 16.27 -7.66 -8.15
N ASN A 771 16.79 -8.86 -7.91
CA ASN A 771 18.23 -9.16 -8.00
C ASN A 771 18.82 -8.96 -9.41
N SER A 772 18.00 -9.09 -10.46
CA SER A 772 18.44 -8.92 -11.85
C SER A 772 18.34 -7.48 -12.38
N TYR A 773 17.57 -6.62 -11.72
CA TYR A 773 17.20 -5.28 -12.21
C TYR A 773 18.40 -4.35 -12.42
N LEU A 774 19.21 -4.12 -11.37
CA LEU A 774 20.36 -3.21 -11.46
C LEU A 774 21.39 -3.64 -12.53
N PRO A 775 21.79 -4.93 -12.63
CA PRO A 775 22.59 -5.40 -13.75
C PRO A 775 22.04 -5.05 -15.13
N LYS A 776 20.72 -5.10 -15.33
CA LYS A 776 20.05 -4.80 -16.61
C LYS A 776 20.01 -3.30 -16.90
N ASP A 777 19.59 -2.48 -15.93
CA ASP A 777 19.26 -1.07 -16.18
C ASP A 777 20.40 -0.10 -15.82
N ALA A 778 21.41 -0.49 -15.02
CA ALA A 778 22.43 0.44 -14.50
C ALA A 778 23.15 1.27 -15.58
N ASN A 779 23.34 0.72 -16.78
CA ASN A 779 24.03 1.41 -17.88
C ASN A 779 23.14 2.27 -18.76
N SER A 780 21.81 2.15 -18.67
CA SER A 780 20.87 2.96 -19.44
C SER A 780 20.97 4.43 -19.05
N THR A 781 20.88 5.33 -20.03
CA THR A 781 21.04 6.77 -19.83
C THR A 781 19.81 7.54 -20.24
N PHE A 782 19.54 8.62 -19.51
CA PHE A 782 18.33 9.42 -19.65
C PHE A 782 18.67 10.91 -19.72
N LEU A 783 17.92 11.64 -20.53
CA LEU A 783 17.98 13.09 -20.61
C LEU A 783 17.28 13.73 -19.41
N TRP A 784 16.29 13.03 -18.85
CA TRP A 784 15.55 13.40 -17.65
C TRP A 784 14.81 12.16 -17.12
N VAL A 785 14.51 12.16 -15.82
CA VAL A 785 13.71 11.14 -15.14
C VAL A 785 12.93 11.84 -14.02
N PRO A 786 11.63 12.10 -14.19
CA PRO A 786 10.83 12.74 -13.15
C PRO A 786 10.76 11.87 -11.88
N PRO A 787 10.61 12.48 -10.70
CA PRO A 787 10.73 13.93 -10.46
C PRO A 787 12.17 14.42 -10.66
N LEU A 788 12.39 15.65 -11.17
CA LEU A 788 13.70 16.05 -11.67
C LEU A 788 14.64 16.65 -10.61
N GLU A 789 15.93 16.34 -10.74
CA GLU A 789 17.01 17.08 -10.08
C GLU A 789 17.14 18.49 -10.69
N LYS A 790 17.56 19.48 -9.87
CA LYS A 790 17.66 20.91 -10.24
C LYS A 790 18.57 21.24 -11.44
N GLN A 791 19.35 20.28 -11.97
CA GLN A 791 20.25 20.52 -13.11
C GLN A 791 19.88 19.67 -14.34
N LEU A 792 19.59 20.36 -15.45
CA LEU A 792 19.35 19.73 -16.75
C LEU A 792 20.67 19.32 -17.41
N ILE A 793 20.78 18.05 -17.77
CA ILE A 793 22.02 17.48 -18.31
C ILE A 793 21.93 17.39 -19.83
N LYS A 794 22.81 18.11 -20.54
CA LYS A 794 22.85 18.14 -22.02
C LYS A 794 23.31 16.83 -22.67
N ARG A 795 23.89 15.90 -21.90
CA ARG A 795 24.27 14.54 -22.29
C ARG A 795 23.58 13.59 -21.30
N GLY A 796 22.95 12.52 -21.77
CA GLY A 796 22.20 11.62 -20.88
C GLY A 796 23.04 11.13 -19.69
N THR A 797 22.40 10.98 -18.53
CA THR A 797 23.01 10.51 -17.27
C THR A 797 22.47 9.14 -16.88
N LYS A 798 23.22 8.38 -16.09
CA LYS A 798 22.82 7.05 -15.61
C LYS A 798 21.78 7.10 -14.47
N VAL A 799 21.62 8.23 -13.78
CA VAL A 799 20.70 8.42 -12.63
C VAL A 799 20.72 7.28 -11.60
N MET A 800 21.91 6.83 -11.19
CA MET A 800 22.03 5.64 -10.33
C MET A 800 21.16 5.72 -9.06
N ASN A 801 21.09 6.88 -8.40
CA ASN A 801 20.28 7.05 -7.19
C ASN A 801 18.79 6.68 -7.42
N LYS A 802 18.23 7.04 -8.57
CA LYS A 802 16.84 6.71 -8.95
C LYS A 802 16.65 5.22 -9.26
N LYS A 803 17.67 4.57 -9.83
CA LYS A 803 17.65 3.12 -10.07
C LYS A 803 17.73 2.33 -8.75
N TYR A 804 18.60 2.75 -7.83
CA TYR A 804 18.60 2.19 -6.47
C TYR A 804 17.25 2.40 -5.77
N ASN A 805 16.60 3.56 -5.95
CA ASN A 805 15.25 3.75 -5.45
C ASN A 805 14.25 2.75 -6.06
N THR A 806 14.31 2.54 -7.38
CA THR A 806 13.44 1.60 -8.09
C THR A 806 13.59 0.16 -7.59
N PHE A 807 14.81 -0.25 -7.23
CA PHE A 807 15.05 -1.57 -6.62
C PHE A 807 14.31 -1.72 -5.28
N LEU A 808 14.25 -0.64 -4.48
CA LEU A 808 13.74 -0.64 -3.11
C LEU A 808 12.25 -0.30 -2.99
N GLU A 809 11.68 0.44 -3.95
CA GLU A 809 10.38 1.11 -3.80
C GLU A 809 9.18 0.16 -3.77
N TYR A 810 9.24 -0.98 -4.47
CA TYR A 810 8.13 -1.93 -4.54
C TYR A 810 8.09 -2.85 -3.32
N ASN A 811 6.92 -3.01 -2.71
CA ASN A 811 6.66 -4.04 -1.72
C ASN A 811 5.71 -5.09 -2.29
N LEU A 812 5.92 -6.34 -1.89
CA LEU A 812 5.02 -7.45 -2.19
C LEU A 812 4.11 -7.70 -0.99
N PHE A 813 2.80 -7.55 -1.19
CA PHE A 813 1.78 -7.87 -0.21
C PHE A 813 1.06 -9.17 -0.59
N GLY A 814 0.86 -10.05 0.38
CA GLY A 814 0.30 -11.39 0.19
C GLY A 814 1.19 -12.49 0.79
N ASP A 815 0.78 -13.76 0.66
CA ASP A 815 1.64 -14.89 1.00
C ASP A 815 2.76 -14.99 -0.05
N PRO A 816 4.04 -14.91 0.33
CA PRO A 816 5.13 -14.99 -0.64
C PRO A 816 5.14 -16.32 -1.40
N ALA A 817 4.66 -17.41 -0.81
CA ALA A 817 4.61 -18.72 -1.47
C ALA A 817 3.31 -18.94 -2.28
N PHE A 818 2.54 -17.89 -2.56
CA PHE A 818 1.35 -17.99 -3.41
C PHE A 818 1.74 -18.24 -4.86
N ASN A 819 1.18 -19.29 -5.46
CA ASN A 819 1.35 -19.59 -6.88
C ASN A 819 0.04 -19.25 -7.64
N PRO A 820 0.03 -18.20 -8.47
CA PRO A 820 -1.15 -17.83 -9.23
C PRO A 820 -1.36 -18.77 -10.42
N TYR A 821 -2.62 -18.99 -10.77
CA TYR A 821 -2.99 -19.81 -11.92
C TYR A 821 -2.48 -19.17 -13.21
N GLN A 822 -1.80 -19.94 -14.05
CA GLN A 822 -1.31 -19.49 -15.35
C GLN A 822 -1.89 -20.39 -16.46
N PRO A 823 -2.55 -19.85 -17.50
CA PRO A 823 -3.15 -20.65 -18.56
C PRO A 823 -2.17 -21.59 -19.27
N VAL A 824 -0.94 -21.14 -19.56
CA VAL A 824 0.07 -21.96 -20.24
C VAL A 824 0.54 -23.16 -19.40
N ASN A 825 0.56 -23.02 -18.07
CA ASN A 825 0.99 -24.05 -17.14
C ASN A 825 -0.17 -24.92 -16.61
N ASN A 826 -1.43 -24.59 -16.97
CA ASN A 826 -2.66 -25.25 -16.52
C ASN A 826 -2.89 -25.21 -14.99
N GLY A 827 -2.34 -24.20 -14.32
CA GLY A 827 -2.36 -24.08 -12.86
C GLY A 827 -0.99 -24.35 -12.28
#